data_AF-A0A948W126-F1
#
_entry.id   AF-A0A948W126-F1
#
_cell.length_a   1.000
_cell.length_b   1.000
_cell.length_c   1.000
_cell.angle_alpha   90.00
_cell.angle_beta   90.00
_cell.angle_gamma   90.00
#
_symmetry.space_group_name_H-M   'P 1'
#
loop_
_entity.id
_entity.type
_entity.pdbx_description
1 polymer ?
#
loop_
_entity_poly.entity_id
_entity_poly.type
_entity_poly.pdbx_seq_one_letter_code
_entity_poly.pdbx_strand_id
1 'polypeptide(L)'
;MRNLSGTLLAAQREASHVPYVKIEAENTVYGAVRYEWARLYTGSEDDYFHAVTMPADGSMTRVRVTPPSDSRKLYRQRVASPGPASDFSQWTYCNQYNVVIVAACSLAAEVSIFWIASDRKIYHMKSTDYGATWGSPVHLAYTPTTAINGISAAYKGNGDIALFFADQSTLYVMKRISGSWQDKVAWDKSTGDLSGVATVYDGDWDLLVTGKDSNDNYKLWSLVYGDGGDVSAGGWSALKELASAPSGGDFEYHRVFSDKPDVCRAFLIEKFTGTDAYNRPFWSYSVPNASFLDGLWHEPVPFNLSIEYGLAIAHYGDYCWLSSPDGVWRAKLTVESLDLTNDVLSVREELKGYSGRLTVELRNDDGRYASPGSGGLSVLNLGCQLDFSPGYHTSSGDESSSGPGFILDSWEHTSAGGQAALILHASDGWDLVKGWIARHQFRWNKDTNEMCVKDILAFILARLGLKLEVKSQSSVMTGYYPDFTINPNNRGDAVISQLLTFVPDVLFIEGGKVYVVNPQSSDSSVYSYGASHSLFEGKYQHGAWENNRIEVEGYDTVSGGPIIVNAFAWSEIDRVDDRLRRVRDRNLDSVAKAQDRGDAFLREAEIESAGGGIRVPINCGQQLCDVIDITDSRAGLEAEKKRVLGITLVFNPGSARYEQWLALGTV
;
A
#
# COMPACT_ATOMS: atom_id res chain seq x y z
N MET A 1 -1.92 23.01 4.07
CA MET A 1 -3.02 23.06 5.04
C MET A 1 -4.23 22.35 4.47
N ARG A 2 -4.98 21.61 5.29
CA ARG A 2 -6.24 20.97 4.90
C ARG A 2 -7.32 22.02 4.64
N ASN A 3 -8.26 21.70 3.75
CA ASN A 3 -9.44 22.52 3.53
C ASN A 3 -10.42 22.32 4.70
N LEU A 4 -10.89 23.43 5.28
CA LEU A 4 -11.88 23.43 6.36
C LEU A 4 -13.20 24.04 5.87
N SER A 5 -14.30 23.68 6.51
CA SER A 5 -15.56 24.42 6.34
C SER A 5 -15.39 25.86 6.83
N GLY A 6 -16.21 26.78 6.31
CA GLY A 6 -16.16 28.19 6.72
C GLY A 6 -16.43 28.37 8.22
N THR A 7 -17.35 27.59 8.78
CA THR A 7 -17.73 27.63 10.20
C THR A 7 -16.65 27.05 11.12
N LEU A 8 -15.98 25.96 10.72
CA LEU A 8 -14.84 25.42 11.48
C LEU A 8 -13.63 26.34 11.45
N LEU A 9 -13.33 26.94 10.29
CA LEU A 9 -12.25 27.94 10.15
C LEU A 9 -12.51 29.19 11.00
N ALA A 10 -13.77 29.59 11.14
CA ALA A 10 -14.16 30.70 12.03
C ALA A 10 -14.01 30.29 13.49
N ALA A 11 -14.56 29.15 13.91
CA ALA A 11 -14.54 28.67 15.29
C ALA A 11 -13.11 28.55 15.86
N GLN A 12 -12.17 28.00 15.07
CA GLN A 12 -10.77 27.87 15.51
C GLN A 12 -10.04 29.21 15.74
N ARG A 13 -10.61 30.33 15.26
CA ARG A 13 -10.06 31.69 15.43
C ARG A 13 -10.75 32.45 16.56
N GLU A 14 -11.82 31.90 17.15
CA GLU A 14 -12.56 32.57 18.22
C GLU A 14 -11.77 32.58 19.53
N ALA A 15 -11.91 33.67 20.28
CA ALA A 15 -11.28 33.84 21.59
C ALA A 15 -11.80 32.82 22.63
N SER A 16 -13.01 32.31 22.44
CA SER A 16 -13.63 31.26 23.23
C SER A 16 -14.27 30.27 22.28
N HIS A 17 -14.05 28.98 22.54
CA HIS A 17 -14.49 27.88 21.69
C HIS A 17 -14.75 26.67 22.56
N VAL A 18 -15.61 25.78 22.09
CA VAL A 18 -15.86 24.49 22.74
C VAL A 18 -15.15 23.41 21.91
N PRO A 19 -14.13 22.75 22.47
CA PRO A 19 -13.42 21.67 21.78
C PRO A 19 -14.35 20.55 21.36
N TYR A 20 -14.08 19.97 20.19
CA TYR A 20 -14.65 18.71 19.76
C TYR A 20 -13.52 17.83 19.25
N VAL A 21 -13.45 16.58 19.70
CA VAL A 21 -12.48 15.60 19.21
C VAL A 21 -13.24 14.37 18.77
N LYS A 22 -12.94 13.87 17.59
CA LYS A 22 -13.52 12.63 17.07
C LYS A 22 -12.44 11.56 17.01
N ILE A 23 -12.75 10.38 17.55
CA ILE A 23 -11.90 9.19 17.49
C ILE A 23 -12.74 8.04 16.97
N GLU A 24 -12.31 7.43 15.88
CA GLU A 24 -12.93 6.25 15.30
C GLU A 24 -11.89 5.13 15.18
N ALA A 25 -12.26 3.92 15.59
CA ALA A 25 -11.49 2.72 15.28
C ALA A 25 -12.08 2.06 14.04
N GLU A 26 -11.23 1.63 13.10
CA GLU A 26 -11.64 0.98 11.85
C GLU A 26 -10.92 -0.35 11.64
N ASN A 27 -11.60 -1.30 10.99
CA ASN A 27 -10.99 -2.57 10.56
C ASN A 27 -10.11 -2.43 9.30
N THR A 28 -9.74 -1.22 8.93
CA THR A 28 -8.90 -0.91 7.78
C THR A 28 -7.45 -0.70 8.22
N VAL A 29 -6.53 -0.85 7.26
CA VAL A 29 -5.17 -0.33 7.34
C VAL A 29 -4.99 0.55 6.12
N TYR A 30 -5.07 1.85 6.34
CA TYR A 30 -4.85 2.88 5.34
C TYR A 30 -5.71 2.73 4.07
N GLY A 31 -6.98 2.35 4.27
CA GLY A 31 -7.98 2.23 3.22
C GLY A 31 -8.14 0.83 2.63
N ALA A 32 -7.36 -0.17 3.07
CA ALA A 32 -7.59 -1.58 2.75
C ALA A 32 -8.20 -2.31 3.95
N VAL A 33 -9.27 -3.09 3.76
CA VAL A 33 -9.88 -3.86 4.85
C VAL A 33 -8.96 -4.99 5.29
N ARG A 34 -8.78 -5.15 6.60
CA ARG A 34 -8.03 -6.27 7.17
C ARG A 34 -8.90 -7.51 7.22
N TYR A 35 -8.56 -8.50 6.39
CA TYR A 35 -9.34 -9.74 6.34
C TYR A 35 -9.01 -10.67 7.51
N GLU A 36 -10.04 -10.92 8.32
CA GLU A 36 -10.03 -11.96 9.34
C GLU A 36 -10.63 -13.25 8.76
N TRP A 37 -9.74 -14.13 8.31
CA TRP A 37 -10.13 -15.37 7.65
C TRP A 37 -10.62 -16.43 8.64
N ALA A 38 -11.84 -16.89 8.44
CA ALA A 38 -12.39 -18.07 9.11
C ALA A 38 -12.43 -19.26 8.13
N ARG A 39 -11.81 -20.39 8.50
CA ARG A 39 -11.94 -21.65 7.75
C ARG A 39 -13.32 -22.25 8.01
N LEU A 40 -14.10 -22.45 6.96
CA LEU A 40 -15.44 -23.03 7.02
C LEU A 40 -15.47 -24.51 6.64
N TYR A 41 -14.48 -24.98 5.87
CA TYR A 41 -14.39 -26.37 5.42
C TYR A 41 -12.97 -26.93 5.53
N THR A 42 -12.89 -28.18 5.97
CA THR A 42 -11.70 -29.02 5.94
C THR A 42 -12.11 -30.38 5.39
N GLY A 43 -11.59 -30.72 4.22
CA GLY A 43 -11.85 -31.96 3.50
C GLY A 43 -10.64 -32.87 3.42
N SER A 44 -10.72 -33.85 2.53
CA SER A 44 -9.66 -34.82 2.26
C SER A 44 -9.36 -34.95 0.77
N GLU A 45 -9.85 -34.01 -0.03
CA GLU A 45 -9.60 -33.94 -1.46
C GLU A 45 -8.12 -33.63 -1.72
N ASP A 46 -7.52 -34.34 -2.68
CA ASP A 46 -6.14 -34.08 -3.05
C ASP A 46 -5.92 -32.64 -3.52
N ASP A 47 -4.82 -32.04 -3.08
CA ASP A 47 -4.36 -30.74 -3.55
C ASP A 47 -3.86 -30.86 -5.00
N TYR A 48 -4.52 -30.14 -5.89
CA TYR A 48 -4.19 -30.07 -7.31
C TYR A 48 -4.88 -28.86 -7.96
N PHE A 49 -4.77 -28.70 -9.28
CA PHE A 49 -5.33 -27.56 -9.99
C PHE A 49 -6.82 -27.37 -9.72
N HIS A 50 -7.20 -26.14 -9.37
CA HIS A 50 -8.54 -25.77 -8.98
C HIS A 50 -8.84 -24.31 -9.32
N ALA A 51 -10.12 -23.95 -9.28
CA ALA A 51 -10.60 -22.59 -9.47
C ALA A 51 -11.90 -22.38 -8.68
N VAL A 52 -12.21 -21.12 -8.38
CA VAL A 52 -13.46 -20.72 -7.73
C VAL A 52 -14.01 -19.47 -8.42
N THR A 53 -15.33 -19.35 -8.47
CA THR A 53 -16.01 -18.15 -8.93
C THR A 53 -17.39 -18.05 -8.30
N MET A 54 -17.94 -16.84 -8.22
CA MET A 54 -19.23 -16.56 -7.60
C MET A 54 -20.11 -15.72 -8.54
N PRO A 55 -21.15 -16.31 -9.15
CA PRO A 55 -22.09 -15.57 -9.98
C PRO A 55 -23.02 -14.66 -9.13
N ALA A 56 -23.87 -13.88 -9.81
CA ALA A 56 -24.60 -12.78 -9.17
C ALA A 56 -25.69 -13.19 -8.16
N ASP A 57 -26.02 -14.48 -8.02
CA ASP A 57 -26.91 -15.00 -6.97
C ASP A 57 -26.17 -15.28 -5.65
N GLY A 58 -24.85 -15.11 -5.62
CA GLY A 58 -24.02 -15.39 -4.46
C GLY A 58 -23.76 -16.87 -4.19
N SER A 59 -24.18 -17.75 -5.12
CA SER A 59 -23.74 -19.14 -5.07
C SER A 59 -22.24 -19.23 -5.31
N MET A 60 -21.61 -20.28 -4.78
CA MET A 60 -20.20 -20.55 -5.01
C MET A 60 -20.07 -21.73 -5.98
N THR A 61 -19.34 -21.52 -7.08
CA THR A 61 -18.92 -22.61 -7.97
C THR A 61 -17.44 -22.87 -7.79
N ARG A 62 -17.10 -24.08 -7.34
CA ARG A 62 -15.72 -24.57 -7.22
C ARG A 62 -15.47 -25.62 -8.29
N VAL A 63 -14.24 -25.67 -8.78
CA VAL A 63 -13.79 -26.65 -9.77
C VAL A 63 -12.45 -27.21 -9.32
N ARG A 64 -12.26 -28.52 -9.45
CA ARG A 64 -10.98 -29.17 -9.15
C ARG A 64 -10.65 -30.23 -10.19
N VAL A 65 -9.36 -30.48 -10.36
CA VAL A 65 -8.80 -31.56 -11.15
C VAL A 65 -8.21 -32.58 -10.18
N THR A 66 -8.39 -33.88 -10.40
CA THR A 66 -7.69 -34.88 -9.58
C THR A 66 -6.23 -35.04 -10.00
N PRO A 67 -5.35 -35.57 -9.13
CA PRO A 67 -3.95 -35.78 -9.50
C PRO A 67 -3.78 -36.76 -10.69
N PRO A 68 -2.57 -36.85 -11.26
CA PRO A 68 -2.25 -37.82 -12.32
C PRO A 68 -2.58 -39.27 -11.96
N SER A 69 -2.47 -39.64 -10.68
CA SER A 69 -2.81 -40.97 -10.15
C SER A 69 -4.29 -41.32 -10.30
N ASP A 70 -5.18 -40.33 -10.40
CA ASP A 70 -6.62 -40.52 -10.66
C ASP A 70 -7.03 -39.92 -12.02
N SER A 71 -6.16 -40.07 -13.03
CA SER A 71 -6.46 -39.77 -14.44
C SER A 71 -6.83 -38.30 -14.73
N ARG A 72 -6.50 -37.36 -13.83
CA ARG A 72 -6.77 -35.93 -14.00
C ARG A 72 -8.23 -35.62 -14.36
N LYS A 73 -9.15 -36.14 -13.56
CA LYS A 73 -10.59 -35.98 -13.71
C LYS A 73 -11.04 -34.59 -13.30
N LEU A 74 -11.92 -33.98 -14.09
CA LEU A 74 -12.52 -32.68 -13.75
C LEU A 74 -13.78 -32.86 -12.91
N TYR A 75 -13.84 -32.21 -11.76
CA TYR A 75 -15.01 -32.14 -10.89
C TYR A 75 -15.44 -30.70 -10.68
N ARG A 76 -16.75 -30.50 -10.48
CA ARG A 76 -17.36 -29.23 -10.09
C ARG A 76 -18.20 -29.38 -8.84
N GLN A 77 -18.36 -28.31 -8.10
CA GLN A 77 -19.28 -28.20 -6.97
C GLN A 77 -20.00 -26.86 -7.06
N ARG A 78 -21.30 -26.87 -6.75
CA ARG A 78 -22.08 -25.65 -6.52
C ARG A 78 -22.63 -25.66 -5.10
N VAL A 79 -22.38 -24.59 -4.36
CA VAL A 79 -23.02 -24.32 -3.06
C VAL A 79 -23.94 -23.13 -3.23
N ALA A 80 -25.26 -23.35 -3.17
CA ALA A 80 -26.27 -22.35 -3.51
C ALA A 80 -26.26 -21.12 -2.58
N SER A 81 -25.97 -21.35 -1.29
CA SER A 81 -25.89 -20.31 -0.27
C SER A 81 -24.71 -20.65 0.63
N PRO A 82 -23.48 -20.26 0.26
CA PRO A 82 -22.28 -20.62 1.01
C PRO A 82 -22.26 -19.89 2.36
N GLY A 83 -21.95 -20.61 3.43
CA GLY A 83 -21.88 -20.09 4.79
C GLY A 83 -21.33 -21.13 5.78
N PRO A 84 -21.23 -20.80 7.07
CA PRO A 84 -20.59 -21.67 8.06
C PRO A 84 -21.23 -23.04 8.27
N ALA A 85 -22.51 -23.19 7.90
CA ALA A 85 -23.26 -24.46 8.01
C ALA A 85 -23.40 -25.20 6.67
N SER A 86 -22.81 -24.68 5.59
CA SER A 86 -22.94 -25.27 4.26
C SER A 86 -22.04 -26.51 4.10
N ASP A 87 -22.49 -27.48 3.32
CA ASP A 87 -21.68 -28.63 2.94
C ASP A 87 -20.84 -28.30 1.70
N PHE A 88 -19.52 -28.42 1.84
CA PHE A 88 -18.53 -28.17 0.79
C PHE A 88 -17.82 -29.47 0.33
N SER A 89 -18.35 -30.65 0.68
CA SER A 89 -17.75 -31.97 0.34
C SER A 89 -18.29 -32.62 -0.93
N GLN A 90 -19.46 -32.19 -1.43
CA GLN A 90 -20.13 -32.85 -2.55
C GLN A 90 -19.59 -32.39 -3.91
N TRP A 91 -18.92 -33.28 -4.65
CA TRP A 91 -18.36 -33.00 -5.96
C TRP A 91 -19.08 -33.79 -7.06
N THR A 92 -19.35 -33.15 -8.19
CA THR A 92 -19.94 -33.76 -9.39
C THR A 92 -18.87 -33.95 -10.46
N TYR A 93 -18.69 -35.18 -10.95
CA TYR A 93 -17.78 -35.47 -12.05
C TYR A 93 -18.29 -34.89 -13.38
N CYS A 94 -17.45 -34.15 -14.11
CA CYS A 94 -17.80 -33.51 -15.37
C CYS A 94 -17.64 -34.43 -16.60
N ASN A 95 -17.35 -35.72 -16.40
CA ASN A 95 -17.05 -36.68 -17.46
C ASN A 95 -15.87 -36.28 -18.36
N GLN A 96 -14.92 -35.51 -17.81
CA GLN A 96 -13.67 -35.12 -18.48
C GLN A 96 -12.48 -35.70 -17.72
N TYR A 97 -11.44 -36.10 -18.44
CA TYR A 97 -10.21 -36.66 -17.88
C TYR A 97 -9.00 -36.07 -18.63
N ASN A 98 -7.79 -36.38 -18.16
CA ASN A 98 -6.54 -35.84 -18.71
C ASN A 98 -6.48 -34.29 -18.69
N VAL A 99 -7.18 -33.65 -17.77
CA VAL A 99 -7.16 -32.19 -17.62
C VAL A 99 -5.83 -31.75 -17.00
N VAL A 100 -5.10 -30.86 -17.65
CA VAL A 100 -3.79 -30.40 -17.14
C VAL A 100 -3.90 -29.14 -16.29
N ILE A 101 -4.91 -28.29 -16.54
CA ILE A 101 -5.15 -27.07 -15.77
C ILE A 101 -6.59 -26.57 -15.98
N VAL A 102 -7.12 -25.77 -15.04
CA VAL A 102 -8.51 -25.27 -15.06
C VAL A 102 -8.60 -23.81 -14.62
N ALA A 103 -9.56 -23.06 -15.18
CA ALA A 103 -9.98 -21.73 -14.73
C ALA A 103 -11.51 -21.66 -14.67
N ALA A 104 -12.04 -20.76 -13.85
CA ALA A 104 -13.46 -20.44 -13.77
C ALA A 104 -13.66 -18.94 -13.65
N CYS A 105 -14.72 -18.42 -14.27
CA CYS A 105 -15.17 -17.03 -14.11
C CYS A 105 -16.69 -16.95 -14.27
N SER A 106 -17.30 -15.88 -13.79
CA SER A 106 -18.74 -15.67 -13.89
C SER A 106 -19.12 -14.21 -14.08
N LEU A 107 -20.26 -13.98 -14.70
CA LEU A 107 -20.91 -12.69 -14.80
C LEU A 107 -22.43 -12.90 -14.83
N ALA A 108 -23.16 -12.17 -13.99
CA ALA A 108 -24.59 -12.35 -13.84
C ALA A 108 -24.94 -13.84 -13.57
N ALA A 109 -25.80 -14.44 -14.40
CA ALA A 109 -26.17 -15.85 -14.30
C ALA A 109 -25.21 -16.81 -15.03
N GLU A 110 -24.31 -16.29 -15.86
CA GLU A 110 -23.37 -17.13 -16.59
C GLU A 110 -22.18 -17.53 -15.72
N VAL A 111 -21.85 -18.81 -15.74
CA VAL A 111 -20.62 -19.36 -15.16
C VAL A 111 -19.88 -20.10 -16.27
N SER A 112 -18.60 -19.80 -16.45
CA SER A 112 -17.74 -20.41 -17.45
C SER A 112 -16.62 -21.20 -16.77
N ILE A 113 -16.41 -22.43 -17.21
CA ILE A 113 -15.27 -23.28 -16.84
C ILE A 113 -14.42 -23.51 -18.09
N PHE A 114 -13.13 -23.23 -17.98
CA PHE A 114 -12.13 -23.46 -19.01
C PHE A 114 -11.13 -24.49 -18.53
N TRP A 115 -10.69 -25.37 -19.44
CA TRP A 115 -9.58 -26.26 -19.13
C TRP A 115 -8.78 -26.60 -20.38
N ILE A 116 -7.54 -27.01 -20.14
CA ILE A 116 -6.67 -27.54 -21.18
C ILE A 116 -6.47 -29.01 -20.89
N ALA A 117 -6.60 -29.86 -21.91
CA ALA A 117 -6.36 -31.30 -21.81
C ALA A 117 -4.94 -31.66 -22.27
N SER A 118 -4.46 -32.85 -21.90
CA SER A 118 -3.11 -33.32 -22.27
C SER A 118 -2.90 -33.47 -23.78
N ASP A 119 -3.97 -33.50 -24.58
CA ASP A 119 -3.94 -33.47 -26.04
C ASP A 119 -3.88 -32.05 -26.63
N ARG A 120 -3.59 -31.04 -25.78
CA ARG A 120 -3.49 -29.60 -26.06
C ARG A 120 -4.80 -28.90 -26.35
N LYS A 121 -5.93 -29.59 -26.34
CA LYS A 121 -7.23 -28.96 -26.61
C LYS A 121 -7.65 -28.07 -25.45
N ILE A 122 -8.03 -26.84 -25.81
CA ILE A 122 -8.67 -25.88 -24.93
C ILE A 122 -10.17 -26.08 -25.04
N TYR A 123 -10.83 -26.25 -23.90
CA TYR A 123 -12.27 -26.46 -23.83
C TYR A 123 -12.94 -25.38 -22.98
N HIS A 124 -14.20 -25.12 -23.29
CA HIS A 124 -15.11 -24.27 -22.54
C HIS A 124 -16.41 -25.01 -22.26
N MET A 125 -16.87 -24.96 -21.02
CA MET A 125 -18.20 -25.41 -20.62
C MET A 125 -18.87 -24.28 -19.86
N LYS A 126 -20.15 -24.05 -20.10
CA LYS A 126 -20.89 -22.96 -19.47
C LYS A 126 -22.20 -23.40 -18.84
N SER A 127 -22.57 -22.67 -17.79
CA SER A 127 -23.90 -22.63 -17.20
C SER A 127 -24.50 -21.24 -17.44
N THR A 128 -25.82 -21.16 -17.57
CA THR A 128 -26.58 -19.92 -17.70
C THR A 128 -27.56 -19.70 -16.55
N ASP A 129 -27.44 -20.51 -15.50
CA ASP A 129 -28.33 -20.58 -14.34
C ASP A 129 -27.50 -20.72 -13.05
N TYR A 130 -26.48 -19.88 -12.93
CA TYR A 130 -25.65 -19.75 -11.72
C TYR A 130 -24.90 -21.05 -11.35
N GLY A 131 -24.58 -21.89 -12.33
CA GLY A 131 -23.88 -23.17 -12.13
C GLY A 131 -24.80 -24.36 -11.80
N ALA A 132 -26.13 -24.20 -11.85
CA ALA A 132 -27.06 -25.27 -11.51
C ALA A 132 -27.08 -26.37 -12.60
N THR A 133 -27.24 -25.97 -13.87
CA THR A 133 -27.15 -26.85 -15.04
C THR A 133 -26.03 -26.42 -15.99
N TRP A 134 -25.52 -27.37 -16.76
CA TRP A 134 -24.34 -27.16 -17.61
C TRP A 134 -24.58 -27.70 -19.01
N GLY A 135 -24.17 -26.91 -20.01
CA GLY A 135 -24.12 -27.36 -21.39
C GLY A 135 -22.96 -28.32 -21.65
N SER A 136 -22.91 -28.86 -22.86
CA SER A 136 -21.79 -29.71 -23.29
C SER A 136 -20.50 -28.91 -23.45
N PRO A 137 -19.33 -29.51 -23.19
CA PRO A 137 -18.03 -28.93 -23.54
C PRO A 137 -17.92 -28.55 -25.02
N VAL A 138 -17.35 -27.38 -25.28
CA VAL A 138 -17.03 -26.87 -26.61
C VAL A 138 -15.52 -26.78 -26.76
N HIS A 139 -14.99 -27.29 -27.87
CA HIS A 139 -13.58 -27.13 -28.23
C HIS A 139 -13.34 -25.72 -28.79
N LEU A 140 -12.37 -25.00 -28.24
CA LEU A 140 -12.03 -23.64 -28.66
C LEU A 140 -10.84 -23.60 -29.62
N ALA A 141 -9.72 -24.20 -29.22
CA ALA A 141 -8.46 -24.15 -29.96
C ALA A 141 -7.47 -25.19 -29.40
N TYR A 142 -6.24 -25.15 -29.90
CA TYR A 142 -5.10 -25.89 -29.36
C TYR A 142 -4.07 -24.93 -28.77
N THR A 143 -3.48 -25.33 -27.63
CA THR A 143 -2.23 -24.75 -27.16
C THR A 143 -1.08 -25.12 -28.13
N PRO A 144 -0.10 -24.24 -28.33
CA PRO A 144 1.08 -24.53 -29.14
C PRO A 144 1.80 -25.82 -28.71
N THR A 145 2.02 -26.01 -27.40
CA THR A 145 2.78 -27.13 -26.83
C THR A 145 2.03 -27.81 -25.68
N THR A 146 2.66 -28.78 -25.03
CA THR A 146 2.11 -29.52 -23.88
C THR A 146 2.58 -28.99 -22.52
N ALA A 147 3.48 -28.00 -22.49
CA ALA A 147 4.03 -27.43 -21.26
C ALA A 147 3.17 -26.26 -20.77
N ILE A 148 2.00 -26.61 -20.23
CA ILE A 148 0.96 -25.66 -19.81
C ILE A 148 1.07 -25.40 -18.31
N ASN A 149 1.33 -24.15 -17.97
CA ASN A 149 1.73 -23.79 -16.61
C ASN A 149 0.80 -22.78 -15.92
N GLY A 150 -0.19 -22.23 -16.63
CA GLY A 150 -1.14 -21.26 -16.09
C GLY A 150 -2.34 -21.07 -17.00
N ILE A 151 -3.51 -20.80 -16.43
CA ILE A 151 -4.73 -20.40 -17.14
C ILE A 151 -5.57 -19.50 -16.22
N SER A 152 -6.12 -18.43 -16.75
CA SER A 152 -7.05 -17.55 -16.02
C SER A 152 -8.03 -16.92 -17.00
N ALA A 153 -9.25 -16.64 -16.53
CA ALA A 153 -10.25 -15.99 -17.33
C ALA A 153 -10.99 -14.93 -16.51
N ALA A 154 -11.41 -13.87 -17.17
CA ALA A 154 -12.26 -12.85 -16.58
C ALA A 154 -13.35 -12.44 -17.59
N TYR A 155 -14.53 -12.12 -17.08
CA TYR A 155 -15.55 -11.41 -17.84
C TYR A 155 -15.31 -9.91 -17.72
N LYS A 156 -15.58 -9.17 -18.79
CA LYS A 156 -15.86 -7.74 -18.66
C LYS A 156 -17.35 -7.46 -18.66
N GLY A 157 -17.75 -6.27 -18.22
CA GLY A 157 -19.15 -5.94 -17.91
C GLY A 157 -20.17 -6.13 -19.05
N ASN A 158 -19.74 -6.17 -20.32
CA ASN A 158 -20.62 -6.41 -21.46
C ASN A 158 -20.82 -7.91 -21.80
N GLY A 159 -20.21 -8.83 -21.06
CA GLY A 159 -20.28 -10.27 -21.30
C GLY A 159 -19.17 -10.85 -22.17
N ASP A 160 -18.26 -10.02 -22.69
CA ASP A 160 -17.04 -10.51 -23.34
C ASP A 160 -16.10 -11.15 -22.32
N ILE A 161 -15.30 -12.11 -22.76
CA ILE A 161 -14.37 -12.87 -21.93
C ILE A 161 -12.97 -12.75 -22.51
N ALA A 162 -11.97 -12.56 -21.67
CA ALA A 162 -10.58 -12.86 -22.00
C ALA A 162 -10.12 -14.11 -21.25
N LEU A 163 -9.53 -15.04 -21.99
CA LEU A 163 -8.89 -16.26 -21.50
C LEU A 163 -7.38 -16.14 -21.73
N PHE A 164 -6.62 -16.10 -20.65
CA PHE A 164 -5.17 -16.07 -20.66
C PHE A 164 -4.62 -17.46 -20.32
N PHE A 165 -3.56 -17.89 -21.00
CA PHE A 165 -2.87 -19.13 -20.64
C PHE A 165 -1.37 -19.04 -20.93
N ALA A 166 -0.59 -19.65 -20.04
CA ALA A 166 0.86 -19.71 -20.11
C ALA A 166 1.30 -21.05 -20.70
N ASP A 167 2.02 -21.00 -21.81
CA ASP A 167 2.62 -22.14 -22.50
C ASP A 167 4.13 -21.89 -22.64
N GLN A 168 4.94 -22.63 -21.86
CA GLN A 168 6.38 -22.37 -21.67
C GLN A 168 6.62 -20.91 -21.26
N SER A 169 7.40 -20.17 -22.04
CA SER A 169 7.73 -18.76 -21.82
C SER A 169 6.77 -17.76 -22.46
N THR A 170 5.68 -18.22 -23.08
CA THR A 170 4.74 -17.34 -23.79
C THR A 170 3.38 -17.31 -23.12
N LEU A 171 2.90 -16.10 -22.82
CA LEU A 171 1.51 -15.87 -22.43
C LEU A 171 0.67 -15.65 -23.70
N TYR A 172 -0.47 -16.32 -23.78
CA TYR A 172 -1.45 -16.13 -24.84
C TYR A 172 -2.75 -15.57 -24.28
N VAL A 173 -3.45 -14.77 -25.08
CA VAL A 173 -4.82 -14.33 -24.82
C VAL A 173 -5.75 -14.78 -25.94
N MET A 174 -6.91 -15.32 -25.58
CA MET A 174 -8.05 -15.55 -26.47
C MET A 174 -9.23 -14.74 -25.97
N LYS A 175 -9.92 -14.04 -26.87
CA LYS A 175 -11.08 -13.23 -26.51
C LYS A 175 -12.36 -13.79 -27.10
N ARG A 176 -13.44 -13.77 -26.32
CA ARG A 176 -14.81 -13.93 -26.82
C ARG A 176 -15.43 -12.56 -26.90
N ILE A 177 -15.65 -12.07 -28.11
CA ILE A 177 -16.22 -10.74 -28.39
C ILE A 177 -17.57 -10.92 -29.05
N SER A 178 -18.62 -10.30 -28.50
CA SER A 178 -19.99 -10.40 -29.01
C SER A 178 -20.43 -11.85 -29.24
N GLY A 179 -20.03 -12.74 -28.33
CA GLY A 179 -20.35 -14.16 -28.36
C GLY A 179 -19.40 -15.06 -29.14
N SER A 180 -18.48 -14.51 -29.95
CA SER A 180 -17.58 -15.27 -30.83
C SER A 180 -16.14 -15.28 -30.36
N TRP A 181 -15.53 -16.46 -30.28
CA TRP A 181 -14.11 -16.62 -29.96
C TRP A 181 -13.23 -16.17 -31.12
N GLN A 182 -12.22 -15.38 -30.78
CA GLN A 182 -11.16 -14.93 -31.68
C GLN A 182 -9.95 -15.86 -31.60
N ASP A 183 -9.04 -15.74 -32.58
CA ASP A 183 -7.77 -16.44 -32.54
C ASP A 183 -6.92 -16.02 -31.32
N LYS A 184 -6.08 -16.96 -30.85
CA LYS A 184 -5.12 -16.67 -29.79
C LYS A 184 -4.04 -15.70 -30.26
N VAL A 185 -3.68 -14.75 -29.41
CA VAL A 185 -2.61 -13.78 -29.64
C VAL A 185 -1.55 -13.97 -28.56
N ALA A 186 -0.28 -14.07 -28.96
CA ALA A 186 0.84 -14.10 -28.03
C ALA A 186 1.10 -12.70 -27.46
N TRP A 187 1.59 -12.62 -26.23
CA TRP A 187 2.14 -11.38 -25.70
C TRP A 187 3.41 -10.96 -26.46
N ASP A 188 3.87 -9.74 -26.22
CA ASP A 188 5.05 -9.14 -26.83
C ASP A 188 6.28 -9.14 -25.88
N LYS A 189 6.26 -9.96 -24.83
CA LYS A 189 7.33 -10.02 -23.82
C LYS A 189 8.25 -11.22 -24.05
N SER A 190 9.46 -11.08 -23.53
CA SER A 190 10.49 -12.13 -23.51
C SER A 190 10.83 -12.47 -22.07
N THR A 191 10.57 -13.72 -21.68
CA THR A 191 10.89 -14.27 -20.35
C THR A 191 11.41 -15.71 -20.50
N GLY A 192 11.76 -16.34 -19.39
CA GLY A 192 11.86 -17.80 -19.28
C GLY A 192 10.49 -18.43 -19.05
N ASP A 193 10.48 -19.69 -18.61
CA ASP A 193 9.26 -20.47 -18.40
C ASP A 193 8.34 -19.82 -17.36
N LEU A 194 7.07 -19.63 -17.73
CA LEU A 194 6.01 -19.14 -16.88
C LEU A 194 5.47 -20.28 -16.00
N SER A 195 4.99 -19.95 -14.79
CA SER A 195 4.50 -20.88 -13.78
C SER A 195 3.07 -20.59 -13.27
N GLY A 196 2.45 -19.50 -13.75
CA GLY A 196 1.10 -19.12 -13.37
C GLY A 196 0.64 -17.80 -13.98
N VAL A 197 -0.67 -17.62 -14.09
CA VAL A 197 -1.30 -16.36 -14.47
C VAL A 197 -2.62 -16.21 -13.73
N ALA A 198 -2.92 -15.00 -13.27
CA ALA A 198 -4.22 -14.58 -12.75
C ALA A 198 -4.67 -13.32 -13.49
N THR A 199 -5.98 -13.18 -13.72
CA THR A 199 -6.55 -12.00 -14.38
C THR A 199 -7.77 -11.46 -13.65
N VAL A 200 -7.87 -10.15 -13.59
CA VAL A 200 -9.06 -9.41 -13.18
C VAL A 200 -9.36 -8.37 -14.27
N TYR A 201 -10.63 -7.99 -14.43
CA TYR A 201 -10.99 -6.91 -15.33
C TYR A 201 -11.40 -5.65 -14.54
N ASP A 202 -10.78 -4.53 -14.86
CA ASP A 202 -11.06 -3.22 -14.28
C ASP A 202 -10.73 -2.10 -15.28
N GLY A 203 -11.58 -1.94 -16.30
CA GLY A 203 -11.31 -1.05 -17.43
C GLY A 203 -10.32 -1.65 -18.43
N ASP A 204 -9.23 -2.26 -17.96
CA ASP A 204 -8.32 -3.12 -18.72
C ASP A 204 -8.26 -4.55 -18.11
N TRP A 205 -7.49 -5.43 -18.74
CA TRP A 205 -7.21 -6.77 -18.22
C TRP A 205 -5.94 -6.75 -17.37
N ASP A 206 -6.13 -6.63 -16.06
CA ASP A 206 -5.08 -6.63 -15.06
C ASP A 206 -4.57 -8.05 -14.81
N LEU A 207 -3.25 -8.23 -14.86
CA LEU A 207 -2.61 -9.54 -14.82
C LEU A 207 -1.52 -9.60 -13.76
N LEU A 208 -1.48 -10.74 -13.08
CA LEU A 208 -0.31 -11.20 -12.34
C LEU A 208 0.23 -12.46 -12.99
N VAL A 209 1.55 -12.53 -13.14
CA VAL A 209 2.24 -13.65 -13.78
C VAL A 209 3.39 -14.09 -12.90
N THR A 210 3.49 -15.39 -12.65
CA THR A 210 4.68 -16.00 -12.01
C THR A 210 5.48 -16.77 -13.06
N GLY A 211 6.79 -16.84 -12.90
CA GLY A 211 7.65 -17.54 -13.85
C GLY A 211 9.12 -17.30 -13.61
N LYS A 212 9.92 -17.54 -14.66
CA LYS A 212 11.35 -17.24 -14.70
C LYS A 212 11.64 -16.10 -15.67
N ASP A 213 12.60 -15.24 -15.34
CA ASP A 213 13.19 -14.33 -16.33
C ASP A 213 14.14 -15.08 -17.27
N SER A 214 14.74 -14.38 -18.24
CA SER A 214 15.67 -14.97 -19.20
C SER A 214 17.00 -15.45 -18.57
N ASN A 215 17.25 -15.12 -17.29
CA ASN A 215 18.41 -15.57 -16.51
C ASN A 215 18.01 -16.66 -15.50
N ASP A 216 16.85 -17.28 -15.68
CA ASP A 216 16.25 -18.31 -14.83
C ASP A 216 15.90 -17.87 -13.40
N ASN A 217 15.93 -16.57 -13.09
CA ASN A 217 15.51 -16.08 -11.77
C ASN A 217 13.99 -16.19 -11.67
N TYR A 218 13.49 -16.69 -10.54
CA TYR A 218 12.05 -16.72 -10.28
C TYR A 218 11.52 -15.32 -10.03
N LYS A 219 10.35 -15.03 -10.59
CA LYS A 219 9.73 -13.72 -10.57
C LYS A 219 8.22 -13.81 -10.36
N LEU A 220 7.69 -12.75 -9.76
CA LEU A 220 6.29 -12.36 -9.81
C LEU A 220 6.22 -10.99 -10.48
N TRP A 221 5.40 -10.86 -11.51
CA TRP A 221 5.17 -9.60 -12.21
C TRP A 221 3.70 -9.19 -12.20
N SER A 222 3.46 -7.88 -12.22
CA SER A 222 2.20 -7.32 -12.72
C SER A 222 2.37 -6.74 -14.12
N LEU A 223 1.31 -6.84 -14.92
CA LEU A 223 1.19 -6.20 -16.23
C LEU A 223 -0.29 -6.02 -16.61
N VAL A 224 -0.55 -5.21 -17.61
CA VAL A 224 -1.88 -4.91 -18.12
C VAL A 224 -1.94 -5.28 -19.60
N TYR A 225 -3.01 -5.97 -20.00
CA TYR A 225 -3.42 -6.07 -21.40
C TYR A 225 -4.58 -5.11 -21.64
N GLY A 226 -4.37 -4.15 -22.54
CA GLY A 226 -5.30 -3.03 -22.71
C GLY A 226 -6.61 -3.43 -23.39
N ASP A 227 -7.69 -2.85 -22.91
CA ASP A 227 -9.03 -2.78 -23.49
C ASP A 227 -9.50 -1.32 -23.67
N GLY A 228 -8.60 -0.35 -23.50
CA GLY A 228 -8.85 1.07 -23.72
C GLY A 228 -8.98 1.91 -22.43
N GLY A 229 -8.56 1.37 -21.29
CA GLY A 229 -8.40 2.08 -20.02
C GLY A 229 -7.06 2.83 -19.93
N ASP A 230 -6.21 2.42 -18.98
CA ASP A 230 -4.85 2.92 -18.79
C ASP A 230 -3.92 2.50 -19.93
N VAL A 231 -4.22 1.39 -20.60
CA VAL A 231 -3.48 0.87 -21.76
C VAL A 231 -4.40 0.78 -22.98
N SER A 232 -3.85 1.17 -24.14
CA SER A 232 -4.59 1.10 -25.40
C SER A 232 -5.04 -0.32 -25.73
N ALA A 233 -6.24 -0.45 -26.31
CA ALA A 233 -6.84 -1.74 -26.62
C ALA A 233 -5.91 -2.62 -27.47
N GLY A 234 -5.61 -3.83 -26.98
CA GLY A 234 -4.70 -4.77 -27.62
C GLY A 234 -3.21 -4.55 -27.34
N GLY A 235 -2.84 -3.49 -26.62
CA GLY A 235 -1.47 -3.22 -26.17
C GLY A 235 -1.13 -3.95 -24.87
N TRP A 236 0.17 -4.20 -24.65
CA TRP A 236 0.68 -4.79 -23.41
C TRP A 236 1.56 -3.76 -22.68
N SER A 237 1.30 -3.52 -21.39
CA SER A 237 2.18 -2.70 -20.57
C SER A 237 3.55 -3.36 -20.38
N ALA A 238 4.52 -2.62 -19.81
CA ALA A 238 5.75 -3.22 -19.31
C ALA A 238 5.46 -4.21 -18.16
N LEU A 239 6.37 -5.18 -17.96
CA LEU A 239 6.37 -6.03 -16.77
C LEU A 239 6.87 -5.21 -15.58
N LYS A 240 6.11 -5.20 -14.48
CA LYS A 240 6.51 -4.60 -13.20
C LYS A 240 6.85 -5.70 -12.22
N GLU A 241 8.09 -5.74 -11.76
CA GLU A 241 8.55 -6.78 -10.82
C GLU A 241 8.01 -6.54 -9.41
N LEU A 242 7.32 -7.54 -8.86
CA LEU A 242 6.78 -7.52 -7.50
C LEU A 242 7.58 -8.41 -6.54
N ALA A 243 8.22 -9.47 -7.03
CA ALA A 243 9.12 -10.30 -6.23
C ALA A 243 10.16 -10.96 -7.15
N SER A 244 11.35 -11.22 -6.59
CA SER A 244 12.40 -11.95 -7.29
C SER A 244 13.17 -12.88 -6.35
N ALA A 245 13.57 -14.02 -6.87
CA ALA A 245 14.50 -14.94 -6.25
C ALA A 245 15.53 -15.40 -7.30
N PRO A 246 16.82 -15.42 -6.98
CA PRO A 246 17.86 -15.78 -7.92
C PRO A 246 17.78 -17.25 -8.30
N SER A 247 18.16 -17.60 -9.53
CA SER A 247 18.11 -18.98 -10.05
C SER A 247 18.94 -19.99 -9.24
N GLY A 248 20.03 -19.54 -8.63
CA GLY A 248 20.88 -20.35 -7.74
C GLY A 248 20.44 -20.34 -6.26
N GLY A 249 19.33 -19.68 -5.93
CA GLY A 249 18.75 -19.68 -4.59
C GLY A 249 17.70 -20.79 -4.40
N ASP A 250 17.24 -20.93 -3.16
CA ASP A 250 16.29 -21.99 -2.78
C ASP A 250 14.81 -21.53 -2.83
N PHE A 251 14.52 -20.34 -3.37
CA PHE A 251 13.17 -19.77 -3.37
C PHE A 251 12.57 -19.73 -4.78
N GLU A 252 11.30 -20.10 -4.88
CA GLU A 252 10.54 -20.10 -6.13
C GLU A 252 9.15 -19.48 -5.91
N TYR A 253 8.60 -18.82 -6.94
CA TYR A 253 7.23 -18.29 -6.93
C TYR A 253 6.37 -18.98 -7.99
N HIS A 254 5.21 -19.47 -7.56
CA HIS A 254 4.30 -20.25 -8.39
C HIS A 254 2.85 -19.86 -8.12
N ARG A 255 1.95 -20.28 -9.02
CA ARG A 255 0.50 -20.35 -8.81
C ARG A 255 -0.07 -19.07 -8.19
N VAL A 256 -0.36 -18.09 -9.04
CA VAL A 256 -1.03 -16.87 -8.61
C VAL A 256 -2.54 -16.93 -8.86
N PHE A 257 -3.32 -16.45 -7.91
CA PHE A 257 -4.74 -16.15 -8.02
C PHE A 257 -4.97 -14.70 -7.67
N SER A 258 -5.95 -14.07 -8.30
CA SER A 258 -6.28 -12.67 -8.08
C SER A 258 -7.77 -12.42 -8.17
N ASP A 259 -8.26 -11.46 -7.40
CA ASP A 259 -9.61 -10.92 -7.47
C ASP A 259 -9.60 -9.47 -6.95
N LYS A 260 -10.64 -8.68 -7.24
CA LYS A 260 -10.74 -7.28 -6.81
C LYS A 260 -12.04 -7.03 -6.01
N PRO A 261 -12.15 -7.54 -4.78
CA PRO A 261 -13.28 -7.25 -3.89
C PRO A 261 -13.37 -5.78 -3.42
N ASP A 262 -12.22 -5.17 -3.15
CA ASP A 262 -12.08 -3.77 -2.70
C ASP A 262 -10.89 -3.11 -3.42
N VAL A 263 -9.70 -3.63 -3.16
CA VAL A 263 -8.47 -3.44 -3.95
C VAL A 263 -8.15 -4.75 -4.68
N CYS A 264 -7.21 -4.72 -5.62
CA CYS A 264 -6.75 -5.95 -6.23
C CYS A 264 -5.99 -6.76 -5.19
N ARG A 265 -6.37 -8.03 -5.01
CA ARG A 265 -5.81 -8.92 -3.99
C ARG A 265 -5.30 -10.18 -4.64
N ALA A 266 -4.14 -10.62 -4.20
CA ALA A 266 -3.44 -11.74 -4.78
C ALA A 266 -3.05 -12.77 -3.74
N PHE A 267 -3.11 -14.04 -4.13
CA PHE A 267 -2.52 -15.16 -3.42
C PHE A 267 -1.55 -15.87 -4.35
N LEU A 268 -0.32 -16.11 -3.89
CA LEU A 268 0.70 -16.84 -4.62
C LEU A 268 1.36 -17.91 -3.75
N ILE A 269 1.97 -18.93 -4.35
CA ILE A 269 2.81 -19.88 -3.63
C ILE A 269 4.25 -19.40 -3.63
N GLU A 270 4.80 -19.25 -2.43
CA GLU A 270 6.24 -19.24 -2.23
C GLU A 270 6.67 -20.66 -1.85
N LYS A 271 7.64 -21.19 -2.58
CA LYS A 271 8.24 -22.49 -2.35
C LYS A 271 9.69 -22.30 -1.94
N PHE A 272 10.07 -22.91 -0.83
CA PHE A 272 11.46 -22.99 -0.38
C PHE A 272 11.94 -24.45 -0.52
N THR A 273 13.08 -24.65 -1.18
CA THR A 273 13.64 -25.97 -1.51
C THR A 273 14.89 -26.31 -0.69
N GLY A 274 15.25 -25.46 0.27
CA GLY A 274 16.40 -25.67 1.15
C GLY A 274 16.15 -26.74 2.23
N THR A 275 16.83 -26.62 3.38
CA THR A 275 16.88 -27.67 4.41
C THR A 275 15.54 -27.97 5.08
N ASP A 276 14.72 -26.95 5.34
CA ASP A 276 13.36 -27.07 5.88
C ASP A 276 12.34 -26.63 4.82
N ALA A 277 12.24 -27.45 3.76
CA ALA A 277 11.46 -27.13 2.57
C ALA A 277 9.97 -26.91 2.89
N TYR A 278 9.36 -25.92 2.23
CA TYR A 278 7.93 -25.64 2.35
C TYR A 278 7.32 -25.20 1.04
N ASN A 279 6.00 -25.36 0.94
CA ASN A 279 5.13 -24.67 -0.01
C ASN A 279 4.06 -23.95 0.79
N ARG A 280 3.97 -22.63 0.65
CA ARG A 280 3.09 -21.80 1.47
C ARG A 280 2.43 -20.71 0.63
N PRO A 281 1.11 -20.47 0.79
CA PRO A 281 0.48 -19.31 0.21
C PRO A 281 0.95 -18.04 0.91
N PHE A 282 1.24 -17.03 0.11
CA PHE A 282 1.44 -15.66 0.54
C PHE A 282 0.35 -14.80 -0.10
N TRP A 283 -0.12 -13.81 0.63
CA TRP A 283 -1.12 -12.86 0.13
C TRP A 283 -0.56 -11.44 0.08
N SER A 284 -1.02 -10.68 -0.90
CA SER A 284 -0.67 -9.27 -1.11
C SER A 284 -1.88 -8.53 -1.68
N TYR A 285 -1.81 -7.21 -1.71
CA TYR A 285 -2.83 -6.36 -2.31
C TYR A 285 -2.22 -5.10 -2.92
N SER A 286 -2.86 -4.58 -3.95
CA SER A 286 -2.49 -3.30 -4.57
C SER A 286 -2.74 -2.15 -3.60
N VAL A 287 -1.84 -1.17 -3.55
CA VAL A 287 -1.99 0.02 -2.70
C VAL A 287 -3.30 0.74 -3.04
N PRO A 288 -4.15 1.07 -2.04
CA PRO A 288 -5.40 1.80 -2.28
C PRO A 288 -5.19 3.10 -3.08
N ASN A 289 -6.05 3.35 -4.07
CA ASN A 289 -6.01 4.53 -4.95
C ASN A 289 -4.73 4.68 -5.81
N ALA A 290 -3.91 3.64 -5.97
CA ALA A 290 -2.87 3.56 -7.00
C ALA A 290 -3.44 2.94 -8.29
N SER A 291 -2.90 3.28 -9.45
CA SER A 291 -3.23 2.54 -10.68
C SER A 291 -2.58 1.15 -10.63
N PHE A 292 -3.25 0.15 -11.17
CA PHE A 292 -2.67 -1.19 -11.32
C PHE A 292 -1.39 -1.16 -12.19
N LEU A 293 -1.34 -0.24 -13.17
CA LEU A 293 -0.21 -0.04 -14.08
C LEU A 293 1.07 0.37 -13.35
N ASP A 294 0.94 1.05 -12.20
CA ASP A 294 2.08 1.49 -11.40
C ASP A 294 2.81 0.29 -10.75
N GLY A 295 2.13 -0.84 -10.57
CA GLY A 295 2.69 -2.04 -9.95
C GLY A 295 3.01 -1.86 -8.46
N LEU A 296 2.23 -1.04 -7.74
CA LEU A 296 2.42 -0.76 -6.32
C LEU A 296 1.64 -1.76 -5.45
N TRP A 297 2.36 -2.66 -4.79
CA TRP A 297 1.79 -3.75 -3.99
C TRP A 297 2.38 -3.82 -2.58
N HIS A 298 1.53 -4.15 -1.61
CA HIS A 298 1.91 -4.47 -0.24
C HIS A 298 2.87 -5.67 -0.19
N GLU A 299 3.78 -5.70 0.78
CA GLU A 299 4.70 -6.83 0.98
C GLU A 299 3.89 -8.14 1.13
N PRO A 300 4.22 -9.21 0.39
CA PRO A 300 3.53 -10.48 0.57
C PRO A 300 3.66 -11.02 1.99
N VAL A 301 2.53 -11.37 2.60
CA VAL A 301 2.43 -11.89 3.98
C VAL A 301 2.08 -13.38 3.94
N PRO A 302 2.73 -14.24 4.75
CA PRO A 302 2.44 -15.67 4.76
C PRO A 302 1.02 -15.94 5.27
N PHE A 303 0.33 -16.86 4.61
CA PHE A 303 -0.91 -17.47 5.09
C PHE A 303 -0.59 -18.79 5.79
N ASN A 304 -1.24 -19.06 6.93
CA ASN A 304 -0.97 -20.26 7.72
C ASN A 304 -1.62 -21.51 7.10
N LEU A 305 -1.04 -21.99 6.00
CA LEU A 305 -1.44 -23.20 5.28
C LEU A 305 -0.23 -23.78 4.55
N SER A 306 -0.14 -25.10 4.44
CA SER A 306 0.80 -25.76 3.53
C SER A 306 0.03 -26.38 2.37
N ILE A 307 0.34 -25.94 1.15
CA ILE A 307 -0.34 -26.35 -0.07
C ILE A 307 0.55 -26.04 -1.28
N GLU A 308 0.46 -26.82 -2.35
CA GLU A 308 1.28 -26.71 -3.57
C GLU A 308 0.56 -25.95 -4.69
N TYR A 309 -0.78 -26.07 -4.80
CA TYR A 309 -1.54 -25.51 -5.92
C TYR A 309 -2.24 -24.18 -5.63
N GLY A 310 -1.95 -23.53 -4.49
CA GLY A 310 -2.39 -22.18 -4.15
C GLY A 310 -3.79 -22.11 -3.53
N LEU A 311 -4.29 -20.88 -3.38
CA LEU A 311 -5.62 -20.57 -2.86
C LEU A 311 -6.35 -19.69 -3.86
N ALA A 312 -7.38 -20.23 -4.51
CA ALA A 312 -8.22 -19.46 -5.41
C ALA A 312 -9.10 -18.48 -4.63
N ILE A 313 -9.24 -17.25 -5.13
CA ILE A 313 -9.98 -16.16 -4.48
C ILE A 313 -11.22 -15.78 -5.31
N ALA A 314 -12.32 -15.46 -4.63
CA ALA A 314 -13.53 -14.88 -5.22
C ALA A 314 -14.26 -14.01 -4.19
N HIS A 315 -15.17 -13.14 -4.63
CA HIS A 315 -15.99 -12.32 -3.74
C HIS A 315 -17.46 -12.27 -4.15
N TYR A 316 -18.32 -12.02 -3.17
CA TYR A 316 -19.72 -11.68 -3.39
C TYR A 316 -20.31 -11.02 -2.15
N GLY A 317 -21.11 -9.97 -2.36
CA GLY A 317 -21.74 -9.21 -1.29
C GLY A 317 -20.70 -8.70 -0.30
N ASP A 318 -20.90 -8.97 0.98
CA ASP A 318 -20.03 -8.51 2.06
C ASP A 318 -18.83 -9.43 2.35
N TYR A 319 -18.54 -10.42 1.49
CA TYR A 319 -17.56 -11.46 1.80
C TYR A 319 -16.55 -11.74 0.68
N CYS A 320 -15.29 -11.89 1.09
CA CYS A 320 -14.23 -12.52 0.33
C CYS A 320 -14.15 -14.00 0.69
N TRP A 321 -13.78 -14.82 -0.28
CA TRP A 321 -13.70 -16.26 -0.15
C TRP A 321 -12.39 -16.78 -0.71
N LEU A 322 -11.80 -17.75 -0.01
CA LEU A 322 -10.71 -18.56 -0.53
C LEU A 322 -11.15 -20.00 -0.68
N SER A 323 -10.61 -20.68 -1.68
CA SER A 323 -10.85 -22.09 -1.92
C SER A 323 -9.55 -22.79 -2.32
N SER A 324 -9.30 -23.92 -1.66
CA SER A 324 -8.49 -25.04 -2.17
C SER A 324 -9.44 -26.21 -2.47
N PRO A 325 -8.98 -27.38 -2.98
CA PRO A 325 -9.84 -28.56 -3.09
C PRO A 325 -10.41 -29.03 -1.75
N ASP A 326 -9.61 -29.00 -0.69
CA ASP A 326 -9.91 -29.49 0.67
C ASP A 326 -10.35 -28.37 1.65
N GLY A 327 -10.51 -27.14 1.19
CA GLY A 327 -10.64 -26.01 2.08
C GLY A 327 -11.47 -24.87 1.51
N VAL A 328 -12.24 -24.23 2.39
CA VAL A 328 -12.96 -22.98 2.11
C VAL A 328 -12.75 -22.04 3.29
N TRP A 329 -12.38 -20.80 3.00
CA TRP A 329 -12.25 -19.72 3.98
C TRP A 329 -13.12 -18.55 3.58
N ARG A 330 -13.51 -17.74 4.57
CA ARG A 330 -14.29 -16.54 4.37
C ARG A 330 -13.79 -15.41 5.26
N ALA A 331 -13.76 -14.19 4.73
CA ALA A 331 -13.52 -12.95 5.46
C ALA A 331 -14.56 -11.89 5.07
N LYS A 332 -14.86 -10.97 5.99
CA LYS A 332 -15.72 -9.82 5.69
C LYS A 332 -14.97 -8.79 4.83
N LEU A 333 -15.70 -8.16 3.91
CA LEU A 333 -15.25 -7.06 3.05
C LEU A 333 -15.68 -5.70 3.57
N THR A 334 -16.71 -5.66 4.41
CA THR A 334 -17.31 -4.42 4.86
C THR A 334 -16.32 -3.65 5.73
N VAL A 335 -16.15 -2.37 5.42
CA VAL A 335 -15.51 -1.43 6.35
C VAL A 335 -16.41 -1.32 7.58
N GLU A 336 -15.86 -1.67 8.73
CA GLU A 336 -16.53 -1.59 10.02
C GLU A 336 -15.80 -0.54 10.86
N SER A 337 -16.56 0.35 11.49
CA SER A 337 -16.02 1.37 12.39
C SER A 337 -16.70 1.33 13.76
N LEU A 338 -15.97 1.79 14.77
CA LEU A 338 -16.45 1.98 16.13
C LEU A 338 -16.13 3.42 16.55
N ASP A 339 -17.18 4.20 16.79
CA ASP A 339 -17.05 5.57 17.30
C ASP A 339 -16.74 5.55 18.81
N LEU A 340 -15.61 6.15 19.18
CA LEU A 340 -15.09 6.22 20.55
C LEU A 340 -15.25 7.63 21.14
N THR A 341 -15.77 8.59 20.36
CA THR A 341 -15.79 10.03 20.63
C THR A 341 -16.39 10.38 21.98
N ASN A 342 -17.53 9.77 22.32
CA ASN A 342 -18.28 10.08 23.55
C ASN A 342 -17.56 9.67 24.85
N ASP A 343 -16.53 8.84 24.75
CA ASP A 343 -15.80 8.32 25.90
C ASP A 343 -14.38 8.87 26.02
N VAL A 344 -13.96 9.78 25.13
CA VAL A 344 -12.62 10.36 25.16
C VAL A 344 -12.43 11.25 26.39
N LEU A 345 -11.51 10.85 27.27
CA LEU A 345 -11.06 11.60 28.44
C LEU A 345 -9.86 12.48 28.14
N SER A 346 -8.92 12.00 27.31
CA SER A 346 -7.78 12.79 26.85
C SER A 346 -7.23 12.27 25.52
N VAL A 347 -6.62 13.16 24.74
CA VAL A 347 -5.88 12.83 23.52
C VAL A 347 -4.56 13.57 23.52
N ARG A 348 -3.50 12.87 23.11
CA ARG A 348 -2.21 13.47 22.79
C ARG A 348 -1.74 12.93 21.45
N GLU A 349 -1.57 13.84 20.50
CA GLU A 349 -0.97 13.56 19.20
C GLU A 349 0.41 14.22 19.14
N GLU A 350 1.41 13.49 18.65
CA GLU A 350 2.74 13.99 18.39
C GLU A 350 3.17 13.60 16.97
N LEU A 351 3.28 14.59 16.08
CA LEU A 351 3.77 14.44 14.72
C LEU A 351 5.12 15.13 14.58
N LYS A 352 6.12 14.41 14.08
CA LYS A 352 7.48 14.89 13.79
C LYS A 352 7.91 14.33 12.44
N GLY A 353 8.98 14.88 11.85
CA GLY A 353 9.42 14.50 10.49
C GLY A 353 9.50 12.98 10.22
N TYR A 354 9.89 12.17 11.19
CA TYR A 354 10.06 10.71 11.05
C TYR A 354 9.34 9.88 12.13
N SER A 355 8.31 10.44 12.77
CA SER A 355 7.50 9.72 13.75
C SER A 355 6.16 10.40 14.03
N GLY A 356 5.10 9.61 14.11
CA GLY A 356 3.81 10.01 14.63
C GLY A 356 3.37 9.09 15.77
N ARG A 357 2.79 9.67 16.82
CA ARG A 357 2.21 8.94 17.95
C ARG A 357 0.86 9.53 18.31
N LEU A 358 -0.07 8.65 18.66
CA LEU A 358 -1.36 8.99 19.23
C LEU A 358 -1.53 8.22 20.54
N THR A 359 -1.93 8.93 21.59
CA THR A 359 -2.40 8.34 22.85
C THR A 359 -3.80 8.83 23.13
N VAL A 360 -4.74 7.91 23.30
CA VAL A 360 -6.15 8.21 23.60
C VAL A 360 -6.50 7.54 24.91
N GLU A 361 -7.05 8.30 25.84
CA GLU A 361 -7.61 7.77 27.09
C GLU A 361 -9.12 7.78 26.99
N LEU A 362 -9.74 6.62 27.21
CA LEU A 362 -11.18 6.41 27.17
C LEU A 362 -11.72 6.10 28.56
N ARG A 363 -12.91 6.63 28.86
CA ARG A 363 -13.67 6.28 30.05
C ARG A 363 -14.06 4.80 29.99
N ASN A 364 -13.86 4.08 31.09
CA ASN A 364 -14.21 2.66 31.20
C ASN A 364 -14.75 2.28 32.59
N ASP A 365 -15.42 3.22 33.28
CA ASP A 365 -15.96 3.05 34.62
C ASP A 365 -17.07 1.99 34.73
N ASP A 366 -17.78 1.73 33.63
CA ASP A 366 -18.79 0.67 33.52
C ASP A 366 -18.27 -0.62 32.86
N GLY A 367 -16.98 -0.69 32.55
CA GLY A 367 -16.36 -1.85 31.91
C GLY A 367 -16.72 -2.05 30.44
N ARG A 368 -17.31 -1.05 29.75
CA ARG A 368 -17.70 -1.14 28.32
C ARG A 368 -16.55 -1.54 27.39
N TYR A 369 -15.31 -1.23 27.76
CA TYR A 369 -14.10 -1.56 27.01
C TYR A 369 -13.27 -2.68 27.68
N ALA A 370 -13.90 -3.57 28.44
CA ALA A 370 -13.21 -4.66 29.14
C ALA A 370 -12.63 -5.76 28.22
N SER A 371 -13.06 -5.85 26.95
CA SER A 371 -12.62 -6.92 26.05
C SER A 371 -12.44 -6.46 24.59
N PRO A 372 -11.49 -5.55 24.30
CA PRO A 372 -11.12 -5.18 22.93
C PRO A 372 -10.86 -6.42 22.06
N GLY A 373 -11.30 -6.39 20.80
CA GLY A 373 -11.16 -7.49 19.84
C GLY A 373 -12.23 -8.58 19.95
N SER A 374 -13.27 -8.39 20.76
CA SER A 374 -14.34 -9.38 20.94
C SER A 374 -15.74 -8.76 20.96
N GLY A 375 -16.75 -9.55 20.55
CA GLY A 375 -18.14 -9.11 20.57
C GLY A 375 -18.36 -7.78 19.83
N GLY A 376 -19.03 -6.82 20.48
CA GLY A 376 -19.24 -5.47 19.93
C GLY A 376 -17.97 -4.61 19.82
N LEU A 377 -16.84 -5.06 20.37
CA LEU A 377 -15.54 -4.39 20.29
C LEU A 377 -14.59 -5.10 19.31
N SER A 378 -15.09 -5.96 18.42
CA SER A 378 -14.25 -6.72 17.49
C SER A 378 -13.36 -5.83 16.61
N VAL A 379 -13.85 -4.63 16.26
CA VAL A 379 -13.11 -3.64 15.47
C VAL A 379 -11.93 -3.05 16.25
N LEU A 380 -12.11 -2.79 17.56
CA LEU A 380 -11.06 -2.25 18.42
C LEU A 380 -10.10 -3.37 18.83
N ASN A 381 -9.13 -3.68 17.96
CA ASN A 381 -8.15 -4.75 18.17
C ASN A 381 -6.76 -4.31 17.69
N LEU A 382 -5.71 -5.03 18.08
CA LEU A 382 -4.34 -4.68 17.70
C LEU A 382 -4.24 -4.64 16.18
N GLY A 383 -3.60 -3.60 15.65
CA GLY A 383 -3.47 -3.39 14.21
C GLY A 383 -4.72 -2.83 13.52
N CYS A 384 -5.76 -2.41 14.26
CA CYS A 384 -6.84 -1.59 13.70
C CYS A 384 -6.33 -0.16 13.45
N GLN A 385 -6.96 0.56 12.52
CA GLN A 385 -6.70 1.98 12.34
C GLN A 385 -7.48 2.80 13.39
N LEU A 386 -6.85 3.84 13.93
CA LEU A 386 -7.46 4.89 14.73
C LEU A 386 -7.37 6.20 13.95
N ASP A 387 -8.53 6.73 13.58
CA ASP A 387 -8.62 8.05 12.96
C ASP A 387 -8.92 9.10 14.01
N PHE A 388 -7.99 10.05 14.14
CA PHE A 388 -8.15 11.19 15.03
C PHE A 388 -8.52 12.42 14.21
N SER A 389 -9.59 13.11 14.60
CA SER A 389 -10.06 14.31 13.93
C SER A 389 -10.29 15.44 14.93
N PRO A 390 -9.41 16.46 14.97
CA PRO A 390 -9.60 17.64 15.81
C PRO A 390 -10.69 18.57 15.25
N GLY A 391 -11.45 19.21 16.14
CA GLY A 391 -12.61 20.00 15.78
C GLY A 391 -13.09 20.95 16.86
N TYR A 392 -14.23 21.59 16.57
CA TYR A 392 -14.92 22.49 17.48
C TYR A 392 -16.43 22.30 17.33
N HIS A 393 -17.18 22.60 18.40
CA HIS A 393 -18.60 22.86 18.26
C HIS A 393 -18.79 24.21 17.56
N THR A 394 -19.52 24.22 16.44
CA THR A 394 -19.74 25.40 15.62
C THR A 394 -21.24 25.70 15.49
N SER A 395 -21.57 26.77 14.76
CA SER A 395 -22.95 27.08 14.39
C SER A 395 -23.60 26.04 13.47
N SER A 396 -22.82 25.18 12.82
CA SER A 396 -23.29 24.05 12.00
C SER A 396 -23.35 22.73 12.76
N GLY A 397 -23.04 22.73 14.07
CA GLY A 397 -22.93 21.54 14.90
C GLY A 397 -21.49 21.12 15.14
N ASP A 398 -21.28 19.85 15.41
CA ASP A 398 -19.96 19.30 15.74
C ASP A 398 -19.17 19.12 14.44
N GLU A 399 -18.16 19.97 14.22
CA GLU A 399 -17.33 19.91 13.02
C GLU A 399 -15.90 19.55 13.38
N SER A 400 -15.30 18.66 12.60
CA SER A 400 -13.91 18.26 12.72
C SER A 400 -13.23 18.20 11.35
N SER A 401 -11.93 18.38 11.33
CA SER A 401 -11.09 18.12 10.17
C SER A 401 -10.62 16.67 10.21
N SER A 402 -10.58 15.99 9.05
CA SER A 402 -9.97 14.65 8.96
C SER A 402 -8.51 14.75 9.35
N GLY A 403 -8.15 14.32 10.55
CA GLY A 403 -6.76 14.27 10.98
C GLY A 403 -6.06 13.00 10.47
N PRO A 404 -4.84 12.72 10.95
CA PRO A 404 -4.08 11.56 10.50
C PRO A 404 -4.64 10.26 11.08
N GLY A 405 -4.45 9.18 10.31
CA GLY A 405 -4.72 7.82 10.76
C GLY A 405 -3.49 7.17 11.39
N PHE A 406 -3.71 6.45 12.49
CA PHE A 406 -2.70 5.72 13.25
C PHE A 406 -3.07 4.23 13.34
N ILE A 407 -2.11 3.36 13.59
CA ILE A 407 -2.34 1.93 13.82
C ILE A 407 -2.22 1.65 15.31
N LEU A 408 -3.22 0.97 15.89
CA LEU A 408 -3.24 0.60 17.30
C LEU A 408 -2.14 -0.44 17.61
N ASP A 409 -1.12 -0.01 18.36
CA ASP A 409 0.03 -0.84 18.73
C ASP A 409 -0.24 -1.65 20.01
N SER A 410 -0.92 -1.03 20.97
CA SER A 410 -1.20 -1.61 22.29
C SER A 410 -2.30 -0.84 23.03
N TRP A 411 -2.83 -1.46 24.08
CA TRP A 411 -3.72 -0.79 25.02
C TRP A 411 -3.42 -1.20 26.47
N GLU A 412 -3.80 -0.34 27.41
CA GLU A 412 -3.63 -0.52 28.84
C GLU A 412 -4.96 -0.24 29.57
N HIS A 413 -5.38 -1.16 30.44
CA HIS A 413 -6.47 -0.89 31.38
C HIS A 413 -5.91 -0.33 32.68
N THR A 414 -6.43 0.82 33.10
CA THR A 414 -6.18 1.36 34.44
C THR A 414 -7.45 1.26 35.29
N SER A 415 -7.28 0.95 36.56
CA SER A 415 -8.39 0.88 37.53
C SER A 415 -7.87 1.26 38.92
N ALA A 416 -8.09 2.51 39.31
CA ALA A 416 -7.62 3.05 40.59
C ALA A 416 -8.54 4.16 41.10
N GLY A 417 -8.69 4.28 42.42
CA GLY A 417 -9.41 5.41 43.04
C GLY A 417 -10.89 5.55 42.65
N GLY A 418 -11.53 4.46 42.22
CA GLY A 418 -12.91 4.48 41.72
C GLY A 418 -13.05 4.95 40.27
N GLN A 419 -11.94 5.14 39.57
CA GLN A 419 -11.87 5.44 38.14
C GLN A 419 -11.30 4.24 37.39
N ALA A 420 -11.84 3.98 36.21
CA ALA A 420 -11.28 3.02 35.27
C ALA A 420 -11.22 3.62 33.87
N ALA A 421 -10.11 3.38 33.17
CA ALA A 421 -9.89 3.87 31.82
C ALA A 421 -9.25 2.80 30.94
N LEU A 422 -9.43 2.96 29.63
CA LEU A 422 -8.66 2.26 28.60
C LEU A 422 -7.77 3.26 27.90
N ILE A 423 -6.46 3.04 27.93
CA ILE A 423 -5.47 3.87 27.24
C ILE A 423 -5.07 3.14 25.96
N LEU A 424 -5.21 3.81 24.82
CA LEU A 424 -4.81 3.32 23.50
C LEU A 424 -3.51 3.99 23.09
N HIS A 425 -2.53 3.19 22.66
CA HIS A 425 -1.27 3.69 22.09
C HIS A 425 -1.17 3.27 20.63
N ALA A 426 -1.02 4.26 19.76
CA ALA A 426 -0.97 4.06 18.32
C ALA A 426 0.17 4.83 17.66
N SER A 427 0.62 4.33 16.53
CA SER A 427 1.72 4.87 15.72
C SER A 427 1.28 5.21 14.31
N ASP A 428 1.95 6.14 13.65
CA ASP A 428 1.70 6.44 12.24
C ASP A 428 2.48 5.49 11.31
N GLY A 429 2.39 5.74 10.00
CA GLY A 429 3.06 4.92 9.00
C GLY A 429 4.59 4.90 9.11
N TRP A 430 5.23 5.80 9.87
CA TRP A 430 6.68 5.74 10.07
C TRP A 430 7.10 4.53 10.91
N ASP A 431 6.24 4.03 11.79
CA ASP A 431 6.54 2.80 12.53
C ASP A 431 6.39 1.57 11.65
N LEU A 432 5.48 1.57 10.66
CA LEU A 432 5.47 0.56 9.60
C LEU A 432 6.76 0.59 8.79
N VAL A 433 7.24 1.78 8.40
CA VAL A 433 8.52 1.97 7.70
C VAL A 433 9.70 1.40 8.51
N LYS A 434 9.76 1.67 9.82
CA LYS A 434 10.82 1.15 10.71
C LYS A 434 10.71 -0.35 10.95
N GLY A 435 9.49 -0.89 10.94
CA GLY A 435 9.21 -2.30 11.15
C GLY A 435 9.48 -3.18 9.92
N TRP A 436 9.41 -2.60 8.72
CA TRP A 436 9.69 -3.35 7.49
C TRP A 436 11.17 -3.62 7.29
N ILE A 437 11.43 -4.87 6.92
CA ILE A 437 12.76 -5.40 6.63
C ILE A 437 12.68 -6.07 5.27
N ALA A 438 13.58 -5.67 4.36
CA ALA A 438 13.65 -6.28 3.05
C ALA A 438 13.97 -7.78 3.17
N ARG A 439 13.10 -8.61 2.60
CA ARG A 439 13.28 -10.07 2.54
C ARG A 439 14.21 -10.49 1.41
N HIS A 440 14.19 -9.73 0.32
CA HIS A 440 14.91 -10.02 -0.91
C HIS A 440 15.80 -8.84 -1.31
N GLN A 441 16.79 -9.13 -2.16
CA GLN A 441 17.55 -8.06 -2.80
C GLN A 441 16.70 -7.44 -3.91
N PHE A 442 16.69 -6.11 -3.95
CA PHE A 442 16.21 -5.36 -5.10
C PHE A 442 17.34 -4.50 -5.62
N ARG A 443 17.47 -4.40 -6.94
CA ARG A 443 18.46 -3.52 -7.56
C ARG A 443 17.89 -2.88 -8.81
N TRP A 444 18.12 -1.58 -8.92
CA TRP A 444 17.70 -0.77 -10.07
C TRP A 444 18.88 -0.02 -10.65
N ASN A 445 18.73 0.35 -11.91
CA ASN A 445 19.62 1.24 -12.64
C ASN A 445 21.11 0.89 -12.72
N LYS A 446 21.44 -0.40 -12.65
CA LYS A 446 22.81 -0.85 -12.91
C LYS A 446 23.24 -0.56 -14.36
N ASP A 447 22.37 -0.87 -15.31
CA ASP A 447 22.67 -0.83 -16.75
C ASP A 447 21.74 0.14 -17.54
N THR A 448 20.60 0.53 -16.97
CA THR A 448 19.49 1.22 -17.64
C THR A 448 18.81 2.22 -16.70
N ASN A 449 18.31 3.37 -17.18
CA ASN A 449 17.58 4.32 -16.33
C ASN A 449 16.10 3.91 -16.20
N GLU A 450 15.81 2.98 -15.32
CA GLU A 450 14.49 2.36 -15.15
C GLU A 450 13.62 3.03 -14.10
N MET A 451 14.19 3.39 -12.94
CA MET A 451 13.47 3.95 -11.80
C MET A 451 14.18 5.17 -11.22
N CYS A 452 13.54 6.33 -11.21
CA CYS A 452 14.09 7.50 -10.54
C CYS A 452 13.94 7.38 -9.01
N VAL A 453 14.55 8.30 -8.24
CA VAL A 453 14.42 8.31 -6.77
C VAL A 453 12.95 8.24 -6.32
N LYS A 454 12.06 9.00 -6.96
CA LYS A 454 10.62 8.97 -6.68
C LYS A 454 10.01 7.57 -6.85
N ASP A 455 10.34 6.89 -7.94
CA ASP A 455 9.77 5.58 -8.25
C ASP A 455 10.26 4.53 -7.25
N ILE A 456 11.54 4.60 -6.85
CA ILE A 456 12.10 3.70 -5.83
C ILE A 456 11.44 3.97 -4.47
N LEU A 457 11.24 5.24 -4.09
CA LEU A 457 10.49 5.60 -2.88
C LEU A 457 9.06 5.07 -2.93
N ALA A 458 8.35 5.25 -4.04
CA ALA A 458 6.99 4.76 -4.22
C ALA A 458 6.92 3.22 -4.09
N PHE A 459 7.89 2.50 -4.67
CA PHE A 459 7.99 1.05 -4.56
C PHE A 459 8.19 0.59 -3.10
N ILE A 460 9.08 1.23 -2.35
CA ILE A 460 9.34 0.85 -0.95
C ILE A 460 8.12 1.14 -0.08
N LEU A 461 7.52 2.31 -0.23
CA LEU A 461 6.33 2.71 0.52
C LEU A 461 5.13 1.81 0.21
N ALA A 462 5.01 1.37 -1.04
CA ALA A 462 3.97 0.43 -1.44
C ALA A 462 4.05 -0.90 -0.68
N ARG A 463 5.25 -1.37 -0.31
CA ARG A 463 5.43 -2.57 0.53
C ARG A 463 4.76 -2.47 1.90
N LEU A 464 4.48 -1.25 2.34
CA LEU A 464 3.82 -0.92 3.60
C LEU A 464 2.34 -0.58 3.42
N GLY A 465 1.82 -0.67 2.19
CA GLY A 465 0.47 -0.21 1.85
C GLY A 465 0.33 1.31 1.77
N LEU A 466 1.44 2.06 1.78
CA LEU A 466 1.44 3.52 1.74
C LEU A 466 1.61 4.05 0.32
N LYS A 467 0.83 5.06 -0.05
CA LYS A 467 0.92 5.71 -1.36
C LYS A 467 1.80 6.96 -1.29
N LEU A 468 2.75 7.09 -2.21
CA LEU A 468 3.51 8.33 -2.39
C LEU A 468 2.67 9.37 -3.14
N GLU A 469 2.52 10.55 -2.57
CA GLU A 469 1.77 11.68 -3.10
C GLU A 469 2.65 12.93 -3.17
N VAL A 470 2.43 13.79 -4.17
CA VAL A 470 3.28 14.96 -4.40
C VAL A 470 2.54 16.23 -4.01
N LYS A 471 3.09 16.98 -3.04
CA LYS A 471 2.68 18.38 -2.79
C LYS A 471 3.57 19.35 -3.56
N SER A 472 4.88 19.14 -3.47
CA SER A 472 5.89 19.76 -4.33
C SER A 472 7.05 18.77 -4.47
N GLN A 473 7.85 18.90 -5.53
CA GLN A 473 9.00 18.03 -5.72
C GLN A 473 10.13 18.76 -6.45
N SER A 474 11.38 18.38 -6.20
CA SER A 474 12.52 18.86 -6.97
C SER A 474 12.57 18.21 -8.36
N SER A 475 13.29 18.84 -9.28
CA SER A 475 13.59 18.23 -10.58
C SER A 475 14.49 17.00 -10.44
N VAL A 476 15.38 16.98 -9.43
CA VAL A 476 16.30 15.88 -9.13
C VAL A 476 15.52 14.62 -8.72
N MET A 477 14.46 14.75 -7.92
CA MET A 477 13.59 13.65 -7.48
C MET A 477 13.09 12.77 -8.63
N THR A 478 12.77 13.36 -9.78
CA THR A 478 12.35 12.65 -11.00
C THR A 478 13.41 12.51 -12.09
N GLY A 479 14.48 13.31 -11.99
CA GLY A 479 15.55 13.35 -13.00
C GLY A 479 16.73 12.44 -12.69
N TYR A 480 16.85 11.95 -11.45
CA TYR A 480 17.99 11.18 -10.98
C TYR A 480 17.66 9.70 -10.79
N TYR A 481 18.48 8.83 -11.40
CA TYR A 481 18.29 7.38 -11.50
C TYR A 481 19.51 6.68 -10.88
N PRO A 482 19.58 6.53 -9.54
CA PRO A 482 20.74 5.92 -8.89
C PRO A 482 20.82 4.42 -9.16
N ASP A 483 22.02 3.87 -9.40
CA ASP A 483 22.26 2.42 -9.23
C ASP A 483 22.10 2.12 -7.73
N PHE A 484 20.93 1.62 -7.38
CA PHE A 484 20.50 1.51 -6.00
C PHE A 484 20.15 0.07 -5.69
N THR A 485 20.74 -0.46 -4.62
CA THR A 485 20.54 -1.84 -4.18
C THR A 485 20.02 -1.83 -2.75
N ILE A 486 18.86 -2.47 -2.56
CA ILE A 486 18.35 -2.85 -1.24
C ILE A 486 18.79 -4.29 -1.01
N ASN A 487 19.48 -4.56 0.09
CA ASN A 487 19.87 -5.91 0.46
C ASN A 487 18.88 -6.51 1.46
N PRO A 488 18.78 -7.85 1.53
CA PRO A 488 18.08 -8.50 2.62
C PRO A 488 18.55 -7.97 3.97
N ASN A 489 17.62 -7.82 4.92
CA ASN A 489 17.83 -7.22 6.25
C ASN A 489 18.03 -5.70 6.28
N ASN A 490 17.99 -4.99 5.15
CA ASN A 490 17.89 -3.53 5.19
C ASN A 490 16.51 -3.12 5.72
N ARG A 491 16.50 -2.16 6.65
CA ARG A 491 15.27 -1.59 7.22
C ARG A 491 14.73 -0.47 6.33
N GLY A 492 13.41 -0.31 6.28
CA GLY A 492 12.76 0.69 5.42
C GLY A 492 13.19 2.12 5.72
N ASP A 493 13.34 2.47 7.00
CA ASP A 493 13.81 3.79 7.44
C ASP A 493 15.22 4.09 6.92
N ALA A 494 16.15 3.15 7.06
CA ALA A 494 17.51 3.31 6.57
C ALA A 494 17.57 3.47 5.04
N VAL A 495 16.76 2.70 4.30
CA VAL A 495 16.69 2.78 2.83
C VAL A 495 16.11 4.13 2.38
N ILE A 496 15.00 4.56 2.98
CA ILE A 496 14.37 5.85 2.65
C ILE A 496 15.33 7.00 2.98
N SER A 497 15.97 6.99 4.16
CA SER A 497 16.95 8.01 4.52
C SER A 497 18.10 8.06 3.51
N GLN A 498 18.60 6.92 3.04
CA GLN A 498 19.63 6.87 2.01
C GLN A 498 19.17 7.48 0.69
N LEU A 499 17.95 7.17 0.22
CA LEU A 499 17.38 7.74 -1.01
C LEU A 499 17.19 9.25 -0.89
N LEU A 500 16.73 9.74 0.27
CA LEU A 500 16.57 11.16 0.52
C LEU A 500 17.91 11.90 0.55
N THR A 501 19.04 11.25 0.80
CA THR A 501 20.36 11.93 0.66
C THR A 501 20.68 12.37 -0.78
N PHE A 502 19.96 11.85 -1.77
CA PHE A 502 20.15 12.21 -3.17
C PHE A 502 19.39 13.47 -3.60
N VAL A 503 18.40 13.90 -2.83
CA VAL A 503 17.41 14.91 -3.22
C VAL A 503 17.18 15.92 -2.09
N PRO A 504 16.79 17.18 -2.39
CA PRO A 504 16.43 18.16 -1.35
C PRO A 504 15.03 17.94 -0.75
N ASP A 505 14.30 16.95 -1.24
CA ASP A 505 12.92 16.68 -0.86
C ASP A 505 12.82 16.02 0.51
N VAL A 506 11.74 16.34 1.24
CA VAL A 506 11.40 15.75 2.53
C VAL A 506 10.07 15.01 2.43
N LEU A 507 9.86 14.07 3.36
CA LEU A 507 8.64 13.28 3.46
C LEU A 507 7.93 13.56 4.78
N PHE A 508 6.61 13.54 4.76
CA PHE A 508 5.81 13.35 5.97
C PHE A 508 4.62 12.43 5.67
N ILE A 509 4.10 11.76 6.70
CA ILE A 509 3.02 10.79 6.57
C ILE A 509 1.75 11.36 7.16
N GLU A 510 0.63 11.10 6.48
CA GLU A 510 -0.70 11.44 6.96
C GLU A 510 -1.70 10.41 6.43
N GLY A 511 -2.20 9.55 7.34
CA GLY A 511 -2.99 8.39 6.96
C GLY A 511 -2.23 7.47 6.00
N GLY A 512 -2.91 6.93 4.99
CA GLY A 512 -2.33 6.03 3.99
C GLY A 512 -1.40 6.67 2.96
N LYS A 513 -1.02 7.93 3.16
CA LYS A 513 -0.26 8.72 2.18
C LYS A 513 1.03 9.22 2.79
N VAL A 514 2.09 9.15 1.98
CA VAL A 514 3.36 9.81 2.25
C VAL A 514 3.48 10.97 1.26
N TYR A 515 3.60 12.18 1.78
CA TYR A 515 3.69 13.38 0.97
C TYR A 515 5.15 13.78 0.73
N VAL A 516 5.50 13.99 -0.53
CA VAL A 516 6.76 14.64 -0.94
C VAL A 516 6.56 16.15 -0.92
N VAL A 517 7.54 16.85 -0.32
CA VAL A 517 7.66 18.31 -0.35
C VAL A 517 9.11 18.65 -0.67
N ASN A 518 9.34 19.57 -1.60
CA ASN A 518 10.62 20.26 -1.78
C ASN A 518 10.55 21.62 -1.07
N PRO A 519 11.18 21.79 0.12
CA PRO A 519 11.09 23.04 0.88
C PRO A 519 11.90 24.16 0.23
N GLN A 520 11.23 25.25 -0.18
CA GLN A 520 11.87 26.40 -0.83
C GLN A 520 11.76 27.66 0.03
N SER A 521 12.70 28.60 -0.14
CA SER A 521 12.66 29.89 0.56
C SER A 521 11.64 30.87 -0.01
N SER A 522 11.20 30.63 -1.24
CA SER A 522 10.12 31.35 -1.89
C SER A 522 8.73 30.83 -1.50
N ASP A 523 8.62 29.79 -0.67
CA ASP A 523 7.33 29.22 -0.30
C ASP A 523 6.42 30.26 0.35
N SER A 524 5.15 30.24 -0.06
CA SER A 524 4.13 31.16 0.42
C SER A 524 3.46 30.61 1.66
N SER A 525 3.12 31.50 2.58
CA SER A 525 2.34 31.15 3.77
C SER A 525 0.93 30.74 3.39
N VAL A 526 0.45 29.68 4.03
CA VAL A 526 -0.92 29.17 3.90
C VAL A 526 -1.81 29.60 5.07
N TYR A 527 -1.23 30.18 6.12
CA TYR A 527 -1.96 30.59 7.33
C TYR A 527 -1.16 31.55 8.20
N SER A 528 -1.83 32.41 8.97
CA SER A 528 -1.16 33.40 9.82
C SER A 528 -1.62 33.33 11.29
N TYR A 529 -0.68 33.46 12.22
CA TYR A 529 -0.89 33.49 13.66
C TYR A 529 -0.50 34.84 14.27
N GLY A 530 -1.09 35.17 15.43
CA GLY A 530 -0.76 36.36 16.23
C GLY A 530 -1.67 37.58 16.03
N ALA A 531 -2.46 37.59 14.95
CA ALA A 531 -3.52 38.57 14.73
C ALA A 531 -4.91 37.94 14.95
N SER A 532 -5.40 37.19 13.94
CA SER A 532 -6.74 36.59 13.98
C SER A 532 -6.81 35.27 14.74
N HIS A 533 -5.70 34.52 14.79
CA HIS A 533 -5.58 33.28 15.57
C HIS A 533 -4.56 33.54 16.67
N SER A 534 -4.97 33.45 17.93
CA SER A 534 -4.17 33.87 19.08
C SER A 534 -2.90 33.04 19.29
N LEU A 535 -1.84 33.70 19.79
CA LEU A 535 -0.60 33.07 20.26
C LEU A 535 -0.61 33.05 21.80
N PHE A 536 -0.62 31.87 22.40
CA PHE A 536 -0.51 31.73 23.86
C PHE A 536 0.94 31.89 24.31
N GLU A 537 1.87 31.28 23.57
CA GLU A 537 3.30 31.26 23.89
C GLU A 537 4.11 31.22 22.60
N GLY A 538 5.25 31.90 22.60
CA GLY A 538 6.23 31.85 21.52
C GLY A 538 7.62 31.62 22.09
N LYS A 539 8.33 30.63 21.54
CA LYS A 539 9.76 30.39 21.75
C LYS A 539 10.43 30.48 20.40
N TYR A 540 11.34 31.42 20.23
CA TYR A 540 12.00 31.67 18.96
C TYR A 540 13.49 31.56 19.19
N GLN A 541 14.11 30.54 18.60
CA GLN A 541 15.54 30.32 18.66
C GLN A 541 16.17 30.72 17.34
N HIS A 542 17.25 31.49 17.41
CA HIS A 542 18.11 31.78 16.28
C HIS A 542 19.48 31.19 16.58
N GLY A 543 19.82 30.10 15.90
CA GLY A 543 21.09 29.40 16.00
C GLY A 543 21.99 29.70 14.80
N ALA A 544 23.29 29.51 15.00
CA ALA A 544 24.23 29.46 13.90
C ALA A 544 24.06 28.16 13.13
N TRP A 545 24.30 28.18 11.81
CA TRP A 545 24.17 26.98 10.99
C TRP A 545 25.21 25.95 11.41
N GLU A 546 24.83 24.67 11.50
CA GLU A 546 25.80 23.61 11.82
C GLU A 546 26.92 23.56 10.76
N ASN A 547 26.53 23.69 9.49
CA ASN A 547 27.43 23.75 8.36
C ASN A 547 27.09 24.98 7.51
N ASN A 548 28.09 25.76 7.13
CA ASN A 548 27.94 26.95 6.28
C ASN A 548 28.82 26.90 5.03
N ARG A 549 29.58 25.81 4.87
CA ARG A 549 30.29 25.45 3.64
C ARG A 549 30.11 23.96 3.37
N ILE A 550 29.69 23.62 2.16
CA ILE A 550 29.51 22.24 1.72
C ILE A 550 30.45 21.96 0.55
N GLU A 551 31.41 21.06 0.75
CA GLU A 551 32.28 20.55 -0.31
C GLU A 551 31.71 19.23 -0.84
N VAL A 552 31.30 19.23 -2.10
CA VAL A 552 30.71 18.08 -2.78
C VAL A 552 31.73 17.48 -3.74
N GLU A 553 32.08 16.22 -3.52
CA GLU A 553 32.92 15.41 -4.41
C GLU A 553 32.04 14.49 -5.27
N GLY A 554 32.00 14.79 -6.57
CA GLY A 554 31.43 13.97 -7.65
C GLY A 554 32.50 13.27 -8.49
N TYR A 555 32.10 12.67 -9.59
CA TYR A 555 33.00 11.98 -10.52
C TYR A 555 32.60 12.22 -11.98
N ASP A 556 33.47 12.86 -12.75
CA ASP A 556 33.29 13.05 -14.19
C ASP A 556 33.68 11.77 -14.92
N THR A 557 32.69 11.06 -15.46
CA THR A 557 32.90 9.83 -16.20
C THR A 557 33.51 10.04 -17.58
N VAL A 558 33.48 11.27 -18.12
CA VAL A 558 34.05 11.62 -19.42
C VAL A 558 35.54 11.94 -19.29
N SER A 559 35.91 12.77 -18.30
CA SER A 559 37.32 13.14 -18.07
C SER A 559 38.07 12.18 -17.14
N GLY A 560 37.36 11.29 -16.42
CA GLY A 560 37.92 10.30 -15.51
C GLY A 560 38.43 10.86 -14.18
N GLY A 561 38.08 12.10 -13.84
CA GLY A 561 38.55 12.84 -12.67
C GLY A 561 37.46 13.18 -11.64
N PRO A 562 37.84 13.51 -10.41
CA PRO A 562 36.88 13.98 -9.40
C PRO A 562 36.33 15.37 -9.78
N ILE A 563 35.04 15.58 -9.54
CA ILE A 563 34.41 16.90 -9.56
C ILE A 563 34.40 17.39 -8.12
N ILE A 564 34.94 18.57 -7.84
CA ILE A 564 34.89 19.17 -6.50
C ILE A 564 34.22 20.53 -6.61
N VAL A 565 33.09 20.68 -5.95
CA VAL A 565 32.33 21.93 -5.86
C VAL A 565 32.21 22.35 -4.41
N ASN A 566 32.34 23.64 -4.14
CA ASN A 566 32.10 24.20 -2.81
C ASN A 566 30.92 25.16 -2.86
N ALA A 567 29.86 24.86 -2.11
CA ALA A 567 28.77 25.78 -1.84
C ALA A 567 29.06 26.54 -0.54
N PHE A 568 28.80 27.85 -0.54
CA PHE A 568 29.16 28.74 0.57
C PHE A 568 27.97 29.60 0.98
N ALA A 569 27.70 29.63 2.28
CA ALA A 569 26.84 30.63 2.92
C ALA A 569 27.71 31.77 3.46
N TRP A 570 28.23 32.62 2.57
CA TRP A 570 29.20 33.68 2.93
C TRP A 570 28.75 34.56 4.09
N SER A 571 27.47 34.97 4.11
CA SER A 571 26.94 35.82 5.19
C SER A 571 26.96 35.14 6.56
N GLU A 572 26.89 33.81 6.62
CA GLU A 572 26.97 33.03 7.85
C GLU A 572 28.44 32.75 8.21
N ILE A 573 29.29 32.45 7.23
CA ILE A 573 30.74 32.31 7.43
C ILE A 573 31.32 33.60 8.04
N ASP A 574 30.92 34.76 7.52
CA ASP A 574 31.36 36.07 8.05
C ASP A 574 30.94 36.29 9.51
N ARG A 575 29.86 35.63 9.98
CA ARG A 575 29.35 35.74 11.36
C ARG A 575 29.97 34.74 12.32
N VAL A 576 30.19 33.50 11.89
CA VAL A 576 30.52 32.38 12.80
C VAL A 576 31.70 31.51 12.36
N ASP A 577 32.49 32.00 11.39
CA ASP A 577 33.64 31.33 10.76
C ASP A 577 33.27 30.06 9.96
N ASP A 578 34.24 29.49 9.23
CA ASP A 578 34.03 28.33 8.34
C ASP A 578 33.66 27.06 9.12
N ARG A 579 32.57 26.42 8.69
CA ARG A 579 32.05 25.14 9.19
C ARG A 579 31.79 24.22 8.02
N LEU A 580 32.82 23.42 7.70
CA LEU A 580 32.86 22.57 6.53
C LEU A 580 32.17 21.21 6.75
N ARG A 581 31.23 20.87 5.86
CA ARG A 581 30.79 19.49 5.63
C ARG A 581 31.32 18.99 4.29
N ARG A 582 31.84 17.77 4.26
CA ARG A 582 32.22 17.07 3.03
C ARG A 582 31.19 16.02 2.68
N VAL A 583 30.73 16.05 1.44
CA VAL A 583 29.77 15.10 0.89
C VAL A 583 30.40 14.45 -0.32
N ARG A 584 30.40 13.13 -0.35
CA ARG A 584 30.90 12.36 -1.49
C ARG A 584 29.76 11.61 -2.14
N ASP A 585 29.52 11.87 -3.42
CA ASP A 585 28.50 11.19 -4.21
C ASP A 585 29.04 10.95 -5.62
N ARG A 586 29.48 9.71 -5.86
CA ARG A 586 30.10 9.30 -7.13
C ARG A 586 29.16 9.38 -8.33
N ASN A 587 27.87 9.58 -8.10
CA ASN A 587 26.88 9.66 -9.16
C ASN A 587 26.66 11.10 -9.67
N LEU A 588 27.32 12.09 -9.07
CA LEU A 588 27.31 13.47 -9.54
C LEU A 588 28.36 13.62 -10.65
N ASP A 589 27.89 13.65 -11.90
CA ASP A 589 28.70 13.66 -13.13
C ASP A 589 28.94 15.06 -13.71
N SER A 590 28.45 16.11 -13.04
CA SER A 590 28.59 17.48 -13.50
C SER A 590 28.70 18.47 -12.34
N VAL A 591 29.37 19.60 -12.60
CA VAL A 591 29.50 20.71 -11.66
C VAL A 591 28.14 21.24 -11.22
N ALA A 592 27.17 21.32 -12.14
CA ALA A 592 25.82 21.79 -11.83
C ALA A 592 25.11 20.90 -10.79
N LYS A 593 25.10 19.57 -11.01
CA LYS A 593 24.51 18.62 -10.04
C LYS A 593 25.21 18.67 -8.68
N ALA A 594 26.54 18.84 -8.67
CA ALA A 594 27.30 18.98 -7.43
C ALA A 594 27.02 20.32 -6.71
N GLN A 595 26.80 21.41 -7.44
CA GLN A 595 26.36 22.69 -6.89
C GLN A 595 24.97 22.58 -6.28
N ASP A 596 23.99 22.03 -7.01
CA ASP A 596 22.62 21.84 -6.53
C ASP A 596 22.58 21.01 -5.23
N ARG A 597 23.44 19.98 -5.13
CA ARG A 597 23.58 19.19 -3.89
C ARG A 597 24.17 20.01 -2.75
N GLY A 598 25.19 20.81 -3.02
CA GLY A 598 25.79 21.70 -2.01
C GLY A 598 24.77 22.71 -1.47
N ASP A 599 23.99 23.31 -2.37
CA ASP A 599 22.94 24.27 -2.01
C ASP A 599 21.80 23.60 -1.23
N ALA A 600 21.45 22.35 -1.55
CA ALA A 600 20.47 21.57 -0.77
C ALA A 600 20.92 21.33 0.68
N PHE A 601 22.19 20.99 0.90
CA PHE A 601 22.72 20.80 2.27
C PHE A 601 22.85 22.11 3.05
N LEU A 602 23.20 23.21 2.38
CA LEU A 602 23.14 24.54 3.01
C LEU A 602 21.71 24.89 3.41
N ARG A 603 20.75 24.56 2.56
CA ARG A 603 19.34 24.79 2.81
C ARG A 603 18.80 23.96 3.99
N GLU A 604 19.21 22.70 4.10
CA GLU A 604 18.92 21.84 5.27
C GLU A 604 19.45 22.52 6.55
N ALA A 605 20.73 22.92 6.56
CA ALA A 605 21.35 23.58 7.70
C ALA A 605 20.65 24.91 8.07
N GLU A 606 20.19 25.69 7.09
CA GLU A 606 19.42 26.91 7.32
C GLU A 606 18.08 26.64 8.02
N ILE A 607 17.34 25.62 7.55
CA ILE A 607 16.04 25.24 8.11
C ILE A 607 16.20 24.81 9.57
N GLU A 608 17.23 24.03 9.87
CA GLU A 608 17.53 23.51 11.21
C GLU A 608 18.14 24.56 12.15
N SER A 609 18.74 25.63 11.62
CA SER A 609 19.39 26.68 12.42
C SER A 609 18.41 27.52 13.24
N ALA A 610 17.19 27.71 12.73
CA ALA A 610 16.12 28.34 13.49
C ALA A 610 15.24 27.28 14.14
N GLY A 611 14.88 27.51 15.40
CA GLY A 611 14.12 26.55 16.18
C GLY A 611 13.11 27.21 17.10
N GLY A 612 12.59 26.39 18.01
CA GLY A 612 11.55 26.79 18.95
C GLY A 612 10.17 26.40 18.44
N GLY A 613 9.15 27.15 18.87
CA GLY A 613 7.78 26.84 18.57
C GLY A 613 6.78 27.85 19.10
N ILE A 614 5.54 27.70 18.67
CA ILE A 614 4.40 28.47 19.19
C ILE A 614 3.36 27.54 19.81
N ARG A 615 2.76 28.00 20.91
CA ARG A 615 1.56 27.40 21.51
C ARG A 615 0.35 28.20 21.10
N VAL A 616 -0.64 27.53 20.52
CA VAL A 616 -1.84 28.14 19.94
C VAL A 616 -3.07 27.29 20.24
N PRO A 617 -4.30 27.85 20.14
CA PRO A 617 -5.50 27.03 19.95
C PRO A 617 -5.33 26.04 18.80
N ILE A 618 -6.11 24.96 18.80
CA ILE A 618 -6.03 23.97 17.73
C ILE A 618 -6.38 24.61 16.39
N ASN A 619 -5.48 24.48 15.40
CA ASN A 619 -5.80 24.72 14.02
C ASN A 619 -6.06 23.36 13.36
N CYS A 620 -7.34 23.06 13.15
CA CYS A 620 -7.79 21.77 12.62
C CYS A 620 -7.23 21.47 11.21
N GLY A 621 -6.76 22.49 10.50
CA GLY A 621 -6.19 22.37 9.17
C GLY A 621 -4.69 22.13 9.13
N GLN A 622 -3.95 22.40 10.22
CA GLN A 622 -2.49 22.48 10.22
C GLN A 622 -1.83 21.14 9.85
N GLN A 623 -0.89 21.16 8.91
CA GLN A 623 -0.09 20.01 8.51
C GLN A 623 1.41 20.26 8.72
N LEU A 624 2.20 19.19 8.76
CA LEU A 624 3.66 19.26 8.65
C LEU A 624 4.05 19.90 7.30
N CYS A 625 5.21 20.57 7.31
CA CYS A 625 5.80 21.30 6.19
C CYS A 625 5.01 22.51 5.67
N ASP A 626 3.82 22.80 6.21
CA ASP A 626 3.10 24.04 5.94
C ASP A 626 3.95 25.26 6.32
N VAL A 627 3.91 26.29 5.48
CA VAL A 627 4.50 27.60 5.76
C VAL A 627 3.43 28.50 6.37
N ILE A 628 3.77 29.16 7.47
CA ILE A 628 2.88 30.03 8.23
C ILE A 628 3.53 31.39 8.49
N ASP A 629 2.73 32.44 8.63
CA ASP A 629 3.20 33.74 9.11
C ASP A 629 2.99 33.85 10.63
N ILE A 630 3.95 34.44 11.32
CA ILE A 630 3.88 34.68 12.75
C ILE A 630 4.08 36.17 13.01
N THR A 631 3.10 36.79 13.67
CA THR A 631 3.21 38.13 14.21
C THR A 631 3.22 38.08 15.74
N ASP A 632 4.38 38.30 16.35
CA ASP A 632 4.53 38.46 17.80
C ASP A 632 5.42 39.67 18.09
N SER A 633 4.78 40.80 18.38
CA SER A 633 5.46 42.07 18.64
C SER A 633 6.36 42.01 19.87
N ARG A 634 6.12 41.10 20.82
CA ARG A 634 6.98 40.91 22.01
C ARG A 634 8.32 40.30 21.64
N ALA A 635 8.37 39.56 20.54
CA ALA A 635 9.58 38.96 19.97
C ALA A 635 10.10 39.73 18.74
N GLY A 636 9.48 40.85 18.37
CA GLY A 636 9.85 41.65 17.20
C GLY A 636 9.51 40.98 15.86
N LEU A 637 8.58 40.03 15.83
CA LEU A 637 8.16 39.33 14.61
C LEU A 637 6.93 40.00 14.00
N GLU A 638 6.98 40.31 12.72
CA GLU A 638 5.86 40.88 11.94
C GLU A 638 5.69 40.08 10.65
N ALA A 639 4.65 39.24 10.60
CA ALA A 639 4.39 38.32 9.49
C ALA A 639 5.63 37.49 9.08
N GLU A 640 6.44 37.10 10.06
CA GLU A 640 7.64 36.31 9.84
C GLU A 640 7.25 34.91 9.38
N LYS A 641 7.76 34.48 8.23
CA LYS A 641 7.49 33.13 7.71
C LYS A 641 8.25 32.09 8.51
N LYS A 642 7.55 31.03 8.90
CA LYS A 642 8.11 29.83 9.52
C LYS A 642 7.49 28.58 8.94
N ARG A 643 8.26 27.49 8.92
CA ARG A 643 7.81 26.17 8.48
C ARG A 643 7.45 25.32 9.68
N VAL A 644 6.33 24.62 9.62
CA VAL A 644 5.93 23.67 10.66
C VAL A 644 6.70 22.37 10.50
N LEU A 645 7.57 22.05 11.46
CA LEU A 645 8.41 20.85 11.48
C LEU A 645 7.88 19.77 12.44
N GLY A 646 6.98 20.14 13.34
CA GLY A 646 6.38 19.23 14.31
C GLY A 646 5.07 19.80 14.86
N ILE A 647 4.17 18.91 15.25
CA ILE A 647 2.88 19.24 15.84
C ILE A 647 2.73 18.38 17.10
N THR A 648 2.42 19.02 18.23
CA THR A 648 1.98 18.30 19.43
C THR A 648 0.64 18.86 19.85
N LEU A 649 -0.42 18.08 19.68
CA LEU A 649 -1.78 18.44 20.03
C LEU A 649 -2.16 17.77 21.35
N VAL A 650 -2.79 18.52 22.26
CA VAL A 650 -3.30 17.99 23.52
C VAL A 650 -4.77 18.39 23.70
N PHE A 651 -5.61 17.39 23.92
CA PHE A 651 -6.96 17.53 24.46
C PHE A 651 -7.00 16.90 25.85
N ASN A 652 -7.30 17.70 26.87
CA ASN A 652 -7.49 17.23 28.24
C ASN A 652 -8.47 18.19 28.95
N PRO A 653 -9.78 17.89 28.95
CA PRO A 653 -10.79 18.73 29.59
C PRO A 653 -10.59 18.83 31.11
N GLY A 654 -10.03 17.81 31.77
CA GLY A 654 -9.73 17.84 33.22
C GLY A 654 -8.71 18.92 33.63
N SER A 655 -7.88 19.37 32.69
CA SER A 655 -6.94 20.49 32.86
C SER A 655 -7.31 21.72 32.01
N ALA A 656 -8.49 21.73 31.40
CA ALA A 656 -8.97 22.75 30.45
C ALA A 656 -7.97 23.01 29.31
N ARG A 657 -7.34 21.95 28.78
CA ARG A 657 -6.36 22.04 27.69
C ARG A 657 -6.97 21.57 26.37
N TYR A 658 -7.00 22.47 25.39
CA TYR A 658 -7.21 22.13 23.99
C TYR A 658 -6.33 23.05 23.15
N GLU A 659 -5.10 22.62 22.92
CA GLU A 659 -4.03 23.45 22.40
C GLU A 659 -2.99 22.63 21.64
N GLN A 660 -2.29 23.28 20.72
CA GLN A 660 -1.23 22.66 19.94
C GLN A 660 0.07 23.45 20.10
N TRP A 661 1.17 22.71 20.16
CA TRP A 661 2.52 23.22 20.04
C TRP A 661 3.03 22.94 18.62
N LEU A 662 3.41 23.99 17.89
CA LEU A 662 4.00 23.88 16.56
C LEU A 662 5.49 24.11 16.68
N ALA A 663 6.30 23.10 16.33
CA ALA A 663 7.74 23.26 16.20
C ALA A 663 8.05 23.95 14.86
N LEU A 664 8.96 24.92 14.88
CA LEU A 664 9.18 25.85 13.76
C LEU A 664 10.60 25.73 13.21
N GLY A 665 10.73 25.84 11.89
CA GLY A 665 11.98 26.02 11.16
C GLY A 665 11.94 27.24 10.24
N THR A 666 13.09 27.58 9.66
CA THR A 666 13.21 28.69 8.70
C THR A 666 12.46 28.39 7.40
N VAL A 667 11.95 29.44 6.77
CA VAL A 667 11.45 29.43 5.38
C VAL A 667 12.43 30.22 4.56
#